data_AF-A0A094BV82-F1
#
_entry.id   AF-A0A094BV82-F1
#
_cell.length_a   1.000
_cell.length_b   1.000
_cell.length_c   1.000
_cell.angle_alpha   90.00
_cell.angle_beta   90.00
_cell.angle_gamma   90.00
#
_symmetry.space_group_name_H-M   'P 1'
#
loop_
_entity.id
_entity.type
_entity.pdbx_description
1 polymer ?
#
loop_
_entity_poly.entity_id
_entity_poly.type
_entity_poly.pdbx_seq_one_letter_code
_entity_poly.pdbx_strand_id
1 'polypeptide(L)'
;MFFSAALALAGANVALAASSSRPAESTIDPAPTAISAAAATATPVVLTSDVKGKGFDRIVQIWLENTDYALAANDPSMKELAKQAITLSNYHAVTHPSEPNYAAVIGGDHFGMDNDDFLTFPKNVSTVIDLLDTKGISFGTYQEHLPYTGFLGFNYSNQDNFANDYVRKHNPLALYESVTSNSTRLGTIKSFKDFETELKNKKLPQWSFITPNMTNDGHDTTITYAATWSKEFLTPLLANEYFMNNTLIILSFDEVDTYPTPNKVFTLLLGGAVPKSLHGTTDSTFYNHFSTISSVSANWDLPSLGRWDCGANVLATVANVTGFQNVAVDTEGLYFNSSYPGPMSDDLFDATWPVPNTDAVCGNGLGVLASVKKTWGAQKPTYNYTAVYNYDEASGNNVNGKPVPSGGSVTGGDKVTRTGAPGAATSTGAAVVNRAAIVPVLAGLAAAAVLKSALTNSAPYTSTSPSISPTTNATPDHTVATDQTSQGSDVASATRVNPYNPVKKFKPSRQLHKEKEQRYTAAKAKWEAQNPGQEFHRKAPPALNPVARKVSAERRALMEIRHYQKMEGFFIPKVAFQRVVREITHDQHRLESYRWTAVAIQALQEASEAHLVSFFEDWYSRGYIFGDKNSSVTTAMRTGGDSSNFSDKNP
;
A
#
# COMPACT_ATOMS: atom_id res chain seq x y z
N MET A 1 -74.34 -16.37 7.09
CA MET A 1 -73.98 -16.08 5.69
C MET A 1 -72.46 -16.08 5.56
N PHE A 2 -71.96 -16.46 4.38
CA PHE A 2 -70.62 -16.26 3.80
C PHE A 2 -69.38 -15.88 4.67
N PHE A 3 -68.40 -16.79 4.64
CA PHE A 3 -66.97 -16.61 4.28
C PHE A 3 -66.06 -15.57 4.99
N SER A 4 -64.93 -16.10 5.50
CA SER A 4 -63.52 -15.63 5.35
C SER A 4 -63.12 -14.20 5.81
N ALA A 5 -61.87 -13.93 6.19
CA ALA A 5 -60.60 -14.59 5.84
C ALA A 5 -59.56 -14.60 6.99
N ALA A 6 -58.41 -15.24 6.76
CA ALA A 6 -57.28 -15.26 7.68
C ALA A 6 -56.50 -13.93 7.67
N LEU A 7 -55.95 -13.54 8.82
CA LEU A 7 -55.02 -12.41 8.95
C LEU A 7 -53.63 -12.91 9.34
N ALA A 8 -52.77 -13.11 8.34
CA ALA A 8 -51.36 -13.41 8.52
C ALA A 8 -50.55 -12.46 7.62
N LEU A 9 -49.91 -11.45 8.21
CA LEU A 9 -49.08 -10.50 7.48
C LEU A 9 -48.01 -9.87 8.37
N ALA A 10 -46.77 -9.92 7.87
CA ALA A 10 -45.63 -9.06 8.18
C ALA A 10 -45.43 -8.65 9.66
N GLY A 11 -44.78 -9.52 10.44
CA GLY A 11 -43.80 -9.01 11.41
C GLY A 11 -42.70 -8.28 10.65
N ALA A 12 -42.45 -7.01 10.97
CA ALA A 12 -41.63 -6.15 10.14
C ALA A 12 -40.13 -6.50 10.25
N ASN A 13 -39.59 -7.17 9.23
CA ASN A 13 -38.17 -7.16 8.94
C ASN A 13 -37.77 -5.75 8.50
N VAL A 14 -37.51 -4.85 9.47
CA VAL A 14 -36.80 -3.61 9.22
C VAL A 14 -35.33 -3.96 9.02
N ALA A 15 -35.03 -4.51 7.84
CA ALA A 15 -33.71 -4.33 7.27
C ALA A 15 -33.53 -2.81 7.12
N LEU A 16 -32.54 -2.25 7.82
CA LEU A 16 -32.16 -0.88 7.54
C LEU A 16 -31.63 -0.87 6.12
N ALA A 17 -32.34 -0.20 5.22
CA ALA A 17 -31.75 0.30 4.01
C ALA A 17 -30.71 1.34 4.43
N ALA A 18 -29.47 0.89 4.63
CA ALA A 18 -28.32 1.79 4.67
C ALA A 18 -28.33 2.64 3.40
N SER A 19 -27.89 3.89 3.50
CA SER A 19 -27.82 4.78 2.34
C SER A 19 -26.98 4.13 1.24
N SER A 20 -27.46 4.18 -0.01
CA SER A 20 -26.81 3.59 -1.18
C SER A 20 -25.61 4.43 -1.65
N SER A 21 -24.69 4.68 -0.73
CA SER A 21 -23.53 5.56 -0.84
C SER A 21 -22.31 4.85 -0.23
N ARG A 22 -21.13 5.12 -0.78
CA ARG A 22 -19.84 4.71 -0.20
C ARG A 22 -19.79 5.04 1.30
N PRO A 23 -19.17 4.20 2.16
CA PRO A 23 -18.92 4.55 3.54
C PRO A 23 -18.23 5.91 3.63
N ALA A 24 -18.73 6.81 4.49
CA ALA A 24 -18.16 8.14 4.60
C ALA A 24 -16.71 8.05 5.12
N GLU A 25 -15.77 8.66 4.40
CA GLU A 25 -14.38 8.77 4.82
C GLU A 25 -14.28 9.44 6.20
N SER A 26 -13.39 8.91 7.03
CA SER A 26 -13.12 9.47 8.35
C SER A 26 -12.16 10.65 8.23
N THR A 27 -12.58 11.85 8.65
CA THR A 27 -11.73 13.05 8.69
C THR A 27 -10.96 13.20 10.01
N ILE A 28 -10.54 12.08 10.62
CA ILE A 28 -9.83 12.09 11.90
C ILE A 28 -8.36 12.49 11.68
N ASP A 29 -8.12 13.80 11.66
CA ASP A 29 -6.81 14.44 11.81
C ASP A 29 -6.75 15.17 13.17
N PRO A 30 -6.30 14.49 14.25
CA PRO A 30 -6.21 15.09 15.57
C PRO A 30 -4.99 16.00 15.66
N ALA A 31 -5.20 17.28 15.99
CA ALA A 31 -4.12 18.25 16.13
C ALA A 31 -2.95 17.75 17.01
N PRO A 32 -1.67 18.11 16.73
CA PRO A 32 -0.50 17.54 17.42
C PRO A 32 -0.50 17.66 18.95
N THR A 33 -1.20 18.65 19.51
CA THR A 33 -1.43 18.80 20.96
C THR A 33 -2.36 17.72 21.53
N ALA A 34 -3.40 17.32 20.79
CA ALA A 34 -4.29 16.23 21.15
C ALA A 34 -3.57 14.87 21.02
N ILE A 35 -2.78 14.67 19.95
CA ILE A 35 -1.90 13.49 19.82
C ILE A 35 -0.94 13.38 21.01
N SER A 36 -0.29 14.48 21.38
CA SER A 36 0.63 14.53 22.53
C SER A 36 -0.07 14.22 23.86
N ALA A 37 -1.31 14.68 24.05
CA ALA A 37 -2.10 14.42 25.26
C ALA A 37 -2.57 12.95 25.33
N ALA A 38 -2.99 12.37 24.20
CA ALA A 38 -3.32 10.94 24.12
C ALA A 38 -2.07 10.07 24.37
N ALA A 39 -0.94 10.39 23.73
CA ALA A 39 0.34 9.68 23.91
C ALA A 39 0.87 9.70 25.35
N ALA A 40 0.53 10.72 26.14
CA ALA A 40 0.88 10.80 27.55
C ALA A 40 0.09 9.84 28.47
N THR A 41 -0.99 9.21 27.97
CA THR A 41 -1.87 8.31 28.74
C THR A 41 -2.13 6.95 28.09
N ALA A 42 -1.89 6.81 26.78
CA ALA A 42 -1.95 5.55 26.06
C ALA A 42 -1.01 4.49 26.66
N THR A 43 -1.49 3.25 26.76
CA THR A 43 -0.73 2.12 27.32
C THR A 43 -0.88 0.90 26.39
N PRO A 44 0.22 0.24 25.97
CA PRO A 44 0.17 -0.93 25.11
C PRO A 44 -0.48 -2.14 25.81
N VAL A 45 -1.36 -2.85 25.11
CA VAL A 45 -1.90 -4.14 25.54
C VAL A 45 -0.93 -5.23 25.11
N VAL A 46 -0.28 -5.83 26.12
CA VAL A 46 0.69 -6.91 25.94
C VAL A 46 -0.02 -8.26 26.05
N LEU A 47 -0.35 -8.86 24.92
CA LEU A 47 -0.91 -10.21 24.85
C LEU A 47 0.22 -11.25 24.68
N THR A 48 0.16 -12.35 25.43
CA THR A 48 1.11 -13.46 25.34
C THR A 48 0.39 -14.81 25.48
N SER A 49 0.79 -15.80 24.68
CA SER A 49 0.26 -17.17 24.70
C SER A 49 1.35 -18.16 24.27
N ASP A 50 1.16 -19.46 24.53
CA ASP A 50 2.07 -20.54 24.11
C ASP A 50 1.32 -21.70 23.43
N VAL A 51 0.43 -21.35 22.49
CA VAL A 51 -0.34 -22.31 21.69
C VAL A 51 0.58 -22.91 20.63
N LYS A 52 0.99 -24.17 20.82
CA LYS A 52 1.91 -24.84 19.90
C LYS A 52 1.30 -25.01 18.51
N GLY A 53 2.06 -24.61 17.49
CA GLY A 53 1.70 -24.81 16.08
C GLY A 53 2.39 -26.02 15.47
N LYS A 54 1.95 -26.43 14.29
CA LYS A 54 2.46 -27.62 13.59
C LYS A 54 3.79 -27.37 12.87
N GLY A 55 3.98 -26.16 12.33
CA GLY A 55 5.18 -25.72 11.62
C GLY A 55 5.89 -24.52 12.27
N PHE A 56 5.17 -23.70 13.04
CA PHE A 56 5.75 -22.58 13.80
C PHE A 56 4.94 -22.27 15.07
N ASP A 57 5.60 -21.81 16.13
CA ASP A 57 4.97 -21.29 17.35
C ASP A 57 4.72 -19.78 17.29
N ARG A 58 5.36 -19.06 16.36
CA ARG A 58 5.09 -17.65 16.09
C ARG A 58 5.22 -17.34 14.60
N ILE A 59 4.40 -16.41 14.12
CA ILE A 59 4.54 -15.79 12.79
C ILE A 59 4.72 -14.28 12.93
N VAL A 60 5.69 -13.73 12.20
CA VAL A 60 5.93 -12.29 12.06
C VAL A 60 5.87 -11.94 10.58
N GLN A 61 4.88 -11.17 10.17
CA GLN A 61 4.82 -10.61 8.82
C GLN A 61 5.46 -9.22 8.84
N ILE A 62 6.29 -8.92 7.85
CA ILE A 62 6.94 -7.62 7.66
C ILE A 62 6.70 -7.24 6.20
N TRP A 63 5.96 -6.16 5.96
CA TRP A 63 5.72 -5.64 4.62
C TRP A 63 6.54 -4.38 4.37
N LEU A 64 6.90 -4.21 3.11
CA LEU A 64 7.63 -3.08 2.54
C LEU A 64 6.79 -2.48 1.42
N GLU A 65 7.14 -1.27 0.97
CA GLU A 65 6.37 -0.56 -0.04
C GLU A 65 6.70 -1.04 -1.46
N ASN A 66 5.66 -1.04 -2.29
CA ASN A 66 5.59 -1.48 -3.68
C ASN A 66 6.91 -1.45 -4.47
N THR A 67 7.23 -2.58 -5.12
CA THR A 67 8.41 -2.66 -5.98
C THR A 67 8.37 -3.83 -6.96
N ASP A 68 8.91 -3.63 -8.15
CA ASP A 68 9.09 -4.72 -9.12
C ASP A 68 9.97 -5.84 -8.54
N TYR A 69 9.50 -7.10 -8.63
CA TYR A 69 10.24 -8.30 -8.21
C TYR A 69 11.71 -8.29 -8.65
N ALA A 70 11.97 -7.86 -9.88
CA ALA A 70 13.30 -7.86 -10.48
C ALA A 70 14.27 -6.85 -9.84
N LEU A 71 13.77 -5.79 -9.19
CA LEU A 71 14.57 -4.84 -8.43
C LEU A 71 14.91 -5.42 -7.05
N ALA A 72 13.90 -5.81 -6.28
CA ALA A 72 14.07 -6.42 -4.95
C ALA A 72 14.94 -7.67 -4.98
N ALA A 73 14.65 -8.61 -5.89
CA ALA A 73 15.44 -9.84 -6.05
C ALA A 73 16.88 -9.59 -6.50
N ASN A 74 17.19 -8.39 -7.02
CA ASN A 74 18.54 -8.02 -7.41
C ASN A 74 19.35 -7.23 -6.38
N ASP A 75 18.71 -6.65 -5.36
CA ASP A 75 19.37 -5.81 -4.38
C ASP A 75 20.40 -6.61 -3.53
N PRO A 76 21.60 -6.06 -3.24
CA PRO A 76 22.62 -6.75 -2.44
C PRO A 76 22.21 -7.09 -1.00
N SER A 77 21.35 -6.30 -0.36
CA SER A 77 20.87 -6.55 0.99
C SER A 77 19.78 -7.62 1.00
N MET A 78 18.84 -7.61 0.04
CA MET A 78 17.90 -8.72 -0.15
C MET A 78 18.60 -10.04 -0.50
N LYS A 79 19.60 -10.00 -1.38
CA LYS A 79 20.45 -11.17 -1.68
C LYS A 79 21.24 -11.69 -0.48
N GLU A 80 21.52 -10.87 0.53
CA GLU A 80 22.14 -11.33 1.78
C GLU A 80 21.13 -12.02 2.69
N LEU A 81 19.91 -11.48 2.82
CA LEU A 81 18.82 -12.11 3.57
C LEU A 81 18.39 -13.44 2.93
N ALA A 82 18.30 -13.50 1.60
CA ALA A 82 17.91 -14.70 0.84
C ALA A 82 18.77 -15.94 1.16
N LYS A 83 20.07 -15.76 1.49
CA LYS A 83 20.96 -16.86 1.91
C LYS A 83 20.54 -17.57 3.18
N GLN A 84 19.67 -16.97 3.98
CA GLN A 84 19.13 -17.51 5.23
C GLN A 84 17.63 -17.80 5.13
N ALA A 85 17.06 -17.75 3.93
CA ALA A 85 15.63 -17.81 3.67
C ALA A 85 15.25 -18.93 2.70
N ILE A 86 13.94 -19.17 2.57
CA ILE A 86 13.34 -19.70 1.35
C ILE A 86 12.82 -18.51 0.55
N THR A 87 13.19 -18.38 -0.72
CA THR A 87 12.63 -17.36 -1.62
C THR A 87 11.35 -17.88 -2.25
N LEU A 88 10.23 -17.15 -2.15
CA LEU A 88 8.98 -17.53 -2.81
C LEU A 88 8.94 -16.84 -4.18
N SER A 89 9.21 -17.59 -5.26
CA SER A 89 9.35 -17.04 -6.61
C SER A 89 8.04 -16.86 -7.40
N ASN A 90 6.93 -17.27 -6.78
CA ASN A 90 5.57 -17.27 -7.32
C ASN A 90 4.54 -16.81 -6.27
N TYR A 91 4.93 -15.82 -5.46
CA TYR A 91 4.07 -15.15 -4.49
C TYR A 91 3.55 -13.82 -5.08
N HIS A 92 2.25 -13.58 -5.00
CA HIS A 92 1.59 -12.42 -5.60
C HIS A 92 0.87 -11.56 -4.55
N ALA A 93 0.77 -10.27 -4.82
CA ALA A 93 -0.26 -9.43 -4.23
C ALA A 93 -1.63 -9.74 -4.87
N VAL A 94 -2.69 -9.03 -4.49
CA VAL A 94 -4.08 -9.40 -4.88
C VAL A 94 -4.80 -8.35 -5.71
N THR A 95 -4.43 -7.08 -5.61
CA THR A 95 -4.92 -5.95 -6.42
C THR A 95 -3.92 -4.78 -6.35
N HIS A 96 -4.24 -3.64 -6.96
CA HIS A 96 -3.74 -2.31 -6.59
C HIS A 96 -4.86 -1.48 -5.93
N PRO A 97 -4.55 -0.39 -5.19
CA PRO A 97 -3.24 0.04 -4.69
C PRO A 97 -2.89 -0.62 -3.33
N SER A 98 -2.06 0.02 -2.50
CA SER A 98 -1.60 -0.51 -1.21
C SER A 98 -2.72 -0.94 -0.25
N GLU A 99 -3.64 -0.05 0.16
CA GLU A 99 -4.61 -0.32 1.25
C GLU A 99 -5.43 -1.61 1.05
N PRO A 100 -5.95 -1.96 -0.14
CA PRO A 100 -6.67 -3.22 -0.32
C PRO A 100 -5.82 -4.48 -0.14
N ASN A 101 -4.50 -4.41 -0.33
CA ASN A 101 -3.60 -5.52 0.00
C ASN A 101 -3.47 -5.68 1.53
N TYR A 102 -3.36 -4.56 2.26
CA TYR A 102 -3.41 -4.54 3.74
C TYR A 102 -4.78 -4.96 4.30
N ALA A 103 -5.88 -4.69 3.58
CA ALA A 103 -7.20 -5.24 3.89
C ALA A 103 -7.23 -6.77 3.71
N ALA A 104 -6.78 -7.26 2.55
CA ALA A 104 -6.84 -8.66 2.15
C ALA A 104 -6.14 -9.62 3.12
N VAL A 105 -4.97 -9.23 3.62
CA VAL A 105 -4.16 -10.06 4.55
C VAL A 105 -4.79 -10.25 5.94
N ILE A 106 -5.86 -9.50 6.25
CA ILE A 106 -6.60 -9.58 7.54
C ILE A 106 -8.03 -10.08 7.36
N GLY A 107 -8.76 -9.57 6.37
CA GLY A 107 -10.16 -9.92 6.11
C GLY A 107 -10.35 -11.14 5.21
N GLY A 108 -9.29 -11.65 4.59
CA GLY A 108 -9.38 -12.71 3.57
C GLY A 108 -10.00 -12.22 2.26
N ASP A 109 -10.18 -10.90 2.10
CA ASP A 109 -10.84 -10.26 0.97
C ASP A 109 -10.52 -8.75 0.95
N HIS A 110 -10.62 -8.11 -0.21
CA HIS A 110 -10.43 -6.65 -0.36
C HIS A 110 -11.73 -5.88 -0.60
N PHE A 111 -12.87 -6.57 -0.71
CA PHE A 111 -14.22 -5.96 -0.73
C PHE A 111 -14.44 -4.94 -1.87
N GLY A 112 -13.71 -5.12 -2.98
CA GLY A 112 -13.72 -4.22 -4.13
C GLY A 112 -12.96 -2.89 -3.96
N MET A 113 -12.26 -2.69 -2.85
CA MET A 113 -11.42 -1.50 -2.64
C MET A 113 -10.35 -1.38 -3.74
N ASP A 114 -10.20 -0.18 -4.28
CA ASP A 114 -9.38 0.20 -5.45
C ASP A 114 -8.64 1.54 -5.24
N ASN A 115 -8.54 1.96 -3.98
CA ASN A 115 -8.10 3.27 -3.51
C ASN A 115 -7.33 3.15 -2.17
N ASP A 116 -6.71 4.25 -1.75
CA ASP A 116 -5.97 4.42 -0.48
C ASP A 116 -6.71 5.40 0.49
N ASP A 117 -8.04 5.49 0.37
CA ASP A 117 -8.84 6.46 1.11
C ASP A 117 -9.08 6.06 2.57
N PHE A 118 -9.47 7.02 3.42
CA PHE A 118 -9.70 6.77 4.85
C PHE A 118 -11.05 6.05 5.11
N LEU A 119 -11.15 4.81 4.65
CA LEU A 119 -12.29 3.91 4.80
C LEU A 119 -12.12 2.97 6.01
N THR A 120 -13.21 2.32 6.46
CA THR A 120 -13.16 1.32 7.55
C THR A 120 -14.19 0.21 7.30
N PHE A 121 -13.78 -1.05 7.49
CA PHE A 121 -14.63 -2.23 7.36
C PHE A 121 -15.56 -2.38 8.58
N PRO A 122 -16.89 -2.54 8.38
CA PRO A 122 -17.86 -2.63 9.47
C PRO A 122 -17.64 -3.80 10.45
N LYS A 123 -18.11 -3.64 11.69
CA LYS A 123 -17.85 -4.55 12.83
C LYS A 123 -18.32 -5.99 12.65
N ASN A 124 -19.18 -6.27 11.68
CA ASN A 124 -19.65 -7.61 11.33
C ASN A 124 -18.74 -8.34 10.32
N VAL A 125 -17.74 -7.66 9.76
CA VAL A 125 -16.65 -8.26 8.98
C VAL A 125 -15.66 -8.91 9.95
N SER A 126 -15.58 -10.24 9.89
CA SER A 126 -14.63 -11.04 10.67
C SER A 126 -13.26 -11.07 10.00
N THR A 127 -12.23 -11.23 10.83
CA THR A 127 -10.82 -11.09 10.47
C THR A 127 -10.00 -12.29 10.96
N VAL A 128 -8.74 -12.42 10.55
CA VAL A 128 -7.80 -13.39 11.11
C VAL A 128 -7.72 -13.32 12.65
N ILE A 129 -7.94 -12.14 13.26
CA ILE A 129 -7.99 -11.99 14.72
C ILE A 129 -9.16 -12.78 15.34
N ASP A 130 -10.31 -12.83 14.66
CA ASP A 130 -11.46 -13.64 15.09
C ASP A 130 -11.23 -15.16 14.92
N LEU A 131 -10.25 -15.57 14.10
CA LEU A 131 -9.75 -16.94 14.04
C LEU A 131 -8.80 -17.24 15.22
N LEU A 132 -7.86 -16.33 15.51
CA LEU A 132 -6.89 -16.47 16.59
C LEU A 132 -7.57 -16.54 17.98
N ASP A 133 -8.62 -15.75 18.18
CA ASP A 133 -9.44 -15.77 19.40
C ASP A 133 -10.07 -17.15 19.68
N THR A 134 -10.32 -18.00 18.66
CA THR A 134 -10.88 -19.35 18.86
C THR A 134 -9.97 -20.27 19.69
N LYS A 135 -8.67 -19.94 19.81
CA LYS A 135 -7.70 -20.65 20.64
C LYS A 135 -6.91 -19.74 21.59
N GLY A 136 -7.31 -18.48 21.73
CA GLY A 136 -6.62 -17.49 22.55
C GLY A 136 -5.18 -17.20 22.11
N ILE A 137 -4.92 -17.26 20.80
CA ILE A 137 -3.59 -17.01 20.25
C ILE A 137 -3.33 -15.50 20.28
N SER A 138 -2.32 -15.08 21.04
CA SER A 138 -1.92 -13.68 21.17
C SER A 138 -1.48 -13.07 19.84
N PHE A 139 -1.87 -11.81 19.63
CA PHE A 139 -1.61 -11.03 18.42
C PHE A 139 -1.23 -9.57 18.75
N GLY A 140 -0.76 -8.86 17.73
CA GLY A 140 -0.65 -7.40 17.70
C GLY A 140 0.02 -6.91 16.42
N THR A 141 0.06 -5.60 16.21
CA THR A 141 0.89 -4.98 15.17
C THR A 141 1.93 -4.05 15.77
N TYR A 142 3.06 -3.92 15.09
CA TYR A 142 4.08 -2.95 15.42
C TYR A 142 4.30 -2.04 14.21
N GLN A 143 4.14 -0.75 14.43
CA GLN A 143 4.08 0.27 13.38
C GLN A 143 5.15 1.31 13.69
N GLU A 144 6.07 1.54 12.76
CA GLU A 144 7.17 2.47 13.01
C GLU A 144 6.65 3.91 13.07
N HIS A 145 7.18 4.71 13.99
CA HIS A 145 6.73 6.08 14.31
C HIS A 145 5.22 6.29 14.62
N LEU A 146 4.43 5.22 14.81
CA LEU A 146 3.08 5.33 15.39
C LEU A 146 3.14 6.15 16.69
N PRO A 147 2.41 7.29 16.80
CA PRO A 147 2.64 8.26 17.87
C PRO A 147 2.24 7.73 19.25
N TYR A 148 1.25 6.85 19.30
CA TYR A 148 0.83 6.13 20.50
C TYR A 148 0.02 4.87 20.15
N THR A 149 -0.08 3.94 21.10
CA THR A 149 -0.85 2.69 20.95
C THR A 149 -2.30 2.96 20.54
N GLY A 150 -2.76 2.35 19.45
CA GLY A 150 -4.13 2.53 18.97
C GLY A 150 -4.42 3.93 18.40
N PHE A 151 -3.42 4.64 17.91
CA PHE A 151 -3.63 5.81 17.06
C PHE A 151 -4.36 5.40 15.77
N LEU A 152 -5.40 6.15 15.43
CA LEU A 152 -6.28 5.90 14.27
C LEU A 152 -6.35 7.09 13.31
N GLY A 153 -5.54 8.14 13.49
CA GLY A 153 -5.51 9.27 12.55
C GLY A 153 -4.87 8.87 11.21
N PHE A 154 -5.14 9.66 10.17
CA PHE A 154 -4.76 9.32 8.78
C PHE A 154 -3.25 9.08 8.61
N ASN A 155 -2.42 9.98 9.14
CA ASN A 155 -0.96 9.84 9.18
C ASN A 155 -0.39 10.48 10.45
N TYR A 156 0.91 10.31 10.69
CA TYR A 156 1.66 11.06 11.68
C TYR A 156 3.09 11.33 11.21
N SER A 157 3.33 12.58 10.82
CA SER A 157 4.62 13.06 10.33
C SER A 157 5.58 13.49 11.43
N ASN A 158 6.88 13.47 11.14
CA ASN A 158 7.86 14.13 12.00
C ASN A 158 7.65 15.65 12.02
N GLN A 159 7.39 16.20 13.20
CA GLN A 159 6.98 17.60 13.40
C GLN A 159 8.09 18.65 13.19
N ASP A 160 9.36 18.25 13.02
CA ASP A 160 10.48 19.16 12.69
C ASP A 160 10.85 19.13 11.19
N ASN A 161 10.54 18.06 10.44
CA ASN A 161 11.00 17.88 9.05
C ASN A 161 10.10 17.10 8.06
N PHE A 162 8.91 16.62 8.46
CA PHE A 162 7.97 15.89 7.62
C PHE A 162 8.57 14.69 6.85
N ALA A 163 9.32 13.86 7.58
CA ALA A 163 9.88 12.62 7.05
C ALA A 163 9.74 11.49 8.07
N ASN A 164 9.87 10.24 7.61
CA ASN A 164 9.68 9.02 8.39
C ASN A 164 8.24 8.83 8.90
N ASP A 165 7.27 9.20 8.07
CA ASP A 165 5.85 9.27 8.43
C ASP A 165 5.21 7.90 8.67
N TYR A 166 4.39 7.79 9.72
CA TYR A 166 3.42 6.69 9.85
C TYR A 166 2.19 7.03 9.00
N VAL A 167 1.63 6.06 8.27
CA VAL A 167 0.33 6.18 7.58
C VAL A 167 -0.63 5.08 8.00
N ARG A 168 -1.93 5.40 8.04
CA ARG A 168 -2.98 4.45 8.42
C ARG A 168 -3.16 3.34 7.37
N LYS A 169 -2.98 3.64 6.08
CA LYS A 169 -3.22 2.68 4.99
C LYS A 169 -2.41 1.39 5.10
N HIS A 170 -1.19 1.50 5.66
CA HIS A 170 -0.28 0.38 5.87
C HIS A 170 -0.43 -0.29 7.25
N ASN A 171 -1.46 0.06 8.02
CA ASN A 171 -1.79 -0.52 9.33
C ASN A 171 -3.03 -1.41 9.24
N PRO A 172 -2.88 -2.71 8.92
CA PRO A 172 -3.97 -3.52 8.43
C PRO A 172 -5.03 -3.85 9.52
N LEU A 173 -4.71 -3.64 10.81
CA LEU A 173 -5.68 -3.76 11.91
C LEU A 173 -6.43 -2.44 12.21
N ALA A 174 -5.95 -1.28 11.77
CA ALA A 174 -6.67 -0.01 11.91
C ALA A 174 -7.87 0.09 10.93
N LEU A 175 -7.92 -0.79 9.93
CA LEU A 175 -8.94 -0.82 8.90
C LEU A 175 -10.27 -1.44 9.36
N TYR A 176 -10.30 -2.19 10.47
CA TYR A 176 -11.46 -3.01 10.85
C TYR A 176 -12.12 -2.56 12.16
N GLU A 177 -13.42 -2.22 12.14
CA GLU A 177 -14.18 -1.90 13.36
C GLU A 177 -14.22 -3.06 14.37
N SER A 178 -14.13 -4.31 13.89
CA SER A 178 -14.03 -5.51 14.75
C SER A 178 -12.74 -5.53 15.58
N VAL A 179 -11.74 -4.73 15.23
CA VAL A 179 -10.56 -4.41 16.05
C VAL A 179 -10.77 -3.07 16.77
N THR A 180 -10.98 -1.98 16.02
CA THR A 180 -10.88 -0.61 16.56
C THR A 180 -11.98 -0.27 17.57
N SER A 181 -13.18 -0.85 17.43
CA SER A 181 -14.29 -0.72 18.40
C SER A 181 -14.20 -1.70 19.59
N ASN A 182 -13.01 -2.22 19.89
CA ASN A 182 -12.70 -3.04 21.06
C ASN A 182 -11.38 -2.54 21.67
N SER A 183 -11.44 -1.95 22.87
CA SER A 183 -10.27 -1.31 23.51
C SER A 183 -9.10 -2.28 23.77
N THR A 184 -9.37 -3.56 24.01
CA THR A 184 -8.32 -4.57 24.15
C THR A 184 -7.64 -4.87 22.82
N ARG A 185 -8.40 -5.03 21.73
CA ARG A 185 -7.86 -5.27 20.37
C ARG A 185 -7.13 -4.04 19.83
N LEU A 186 -7.74 -2.85 19.93
CA LEU A 186 -7.14 -1.55 19.58
C LEU A 186 -5.80 -1.32 20.29
N GLY A 187 -5.71 -1.69 21.57
CA GLY A 187 -4.48 -1.62 22.36
C GLY A 187 -3.35 -2.55 21.89
N THR A 188 -3.59 -3.45 20.94
CA THR A 188 -2.53 -4.30 20.34
C THR A 188 -1.87 -3.66 19.11
N ILE A 189 -2.39 -2.54 18.61
CA ILE A 189 -1.76 -1.71 17.57
C ILE A 189 -0.72 -0.83 18.25
N LYS A 190 0.57 -1.15 18.07
CA LYS A 190 1.67 -0.65 18.92
C LYS A 190 2.81 -0.02 18.11
N SER A 191 3.69 0.70 18.80
CA SER A 191 4.87 1.34 18.20
C SER A 191 6.09 0.42 18.20
N PHE A 192 7.14 0.78 17.46
CA PHE A 192 8.44 0.08 17.52
C PHE A 192 9.12 0.15 18.90
N LYS A 193 8.87 1.20 19.68
CA LYS A 193 9.32 1.29 21.08
C LYS A 193 8.68 0.19 21.96
N ASP A 194 7.44 -0.16 21.67
CA ASP A 194 6.73 -1.27 22.33
C ASP A 194 7.26 -2.62 21.85
N PHE A 195 7.58 -2.76 20.55
CA PHE A 195 8.27 -3.95 20.00
C PHE A 195 9.60 -4.21 20.72
N GLU A 196 10.48 -3.21 20.81
CA GLU A 196 11.75 -3.32 21.56
C GLU A 196 11.53 -3.71 23.02
N THR A 197 10.52 -3.10 23.66
CA THR A 197 10.17 -3.35 25.06
C THR A 197 9.65 -4.78 25.26
N GLU A 198 8.79 -5.28 24.39
CA GLU A 198 8.23 -6.64 24.47
C GLU A 198 9.27 -7.70 24.07
N LEU A 199 10.09 -7.46 23.05
CA LEU A 199 11.23 -8.28 22.67
C LEU A 199 12.20 -8.46 23.84
N LYS A 200 12.63 -7.36 24.47
CA LYS A 200 13.52 -7.35 25.62
C LYS A 200 12.93 -8.08 26.84
N ASN A 201 11.63 -7.93 27.07
CA ASN A 201 10.92 -8.55 28.19
C ASN A 201 10.42 -9.98 27.90
N LYS A 202 10.70 -10.53 26.70
CA LYS A 202 10.24 -11.84 26.22
C LYS A 202 8.70 -11.98 26.19
N LYS A 203 8.00 -10.95 25.74
CA LYS A 203 6.53 -10.84 25.67
C LYS A 203 5.96 -10.56 24.27
N LEU A 204 6.70 -10.88 23.20
CA LEU A 204 6.14 -10.80 21.85
C LEU A 204 5.02 -11.85 21.65
N PRO A 205 3.88 -11.47 21.05
CA PRO A 205 2.76 -12.36 20.77
C PRO A 205 3.13 -13.47 19.77
N GLN A 206 2.20 -14.40 19.54
CA GLN A 206 2.40 -15.51 18.59
C GLN A 206 2.05 -15.13 17.14
N TRP A 207 1.15 -14.17 16.91
CA TRP A 207 0.93 -13.57 15.59
C TRP A 207 1.38 -12.11 15.62
N SER A 208 2.07 -11.66 14.58
CA SER A 208 2.52 -10.27 14.45
C SER A 208 2.47 -9.79 13.01
N PHE A 209 2.17 -8.51 12.84
CA PHE A 209 2.37 -7.75 11.62
C PHE A 209 3.23 -6.53 11.93
N ILE A 210 4.23 -6.26 11.10
CA ILE A 210 5.18 -5.17 11.26
C ILE A 210 5.18 -4.35 9.97
N THR A 211 4.96 -3.04 10.13
CA THR A 211 5.09 -2.07 9.05
C THR A 211 6.18 -1.06 9.46
N PRO A 212 7.16 -0.77 8.58
CA PRO A 212 8.05 0.38 8.73
C PRO A 212 7.27 1.70 8.61
N ASN A 213 7.99 2.80 8.52
CA ASN A 213 7.44 4.09 8.09
C ASN A 213 7.74 4.35 6.61
N MET A 214 7.08 5.34 6.01
CA MET A 214 7.14 5.71 4.57
C MET A 214 8.56 5.97 4.02
N THR A 215 9.55 6.23 4.89
CA THR A 215 10.95 6.36 4.49
C THR A 215 11.70 5.02 4.49
N ASN A 216 11.35 4.11 5.39
CA ASN A 216 12.00 2.82 5.64
C ASN A 216 11.36 1.62 4.89
N ASP A 217 10.07 1.70 4.54
CA ASP A 217 9.38 0.69 3.72
C ASP A 217 9.77 0.76 2.24
N GLY A 218 10.04 1.96 1.73
CA GLY A 218 10.47 2.24 0.37
C GLY A 218 9.82 3.46 -0.26
N HIS A 219 8.65 3.90 0.22
CA HIS A 219 7.75 4.85 -0.45
C HIS A 219 8.44 6.16 -0.83
N ASP A 220 9.03 6.84 0.16
CA ASP A 220 9.70 8.13 0.02
C ASP A 220 11.19 7.98 -0.36
N THR A 221 11.67 6.74 -0.60
CA THR A 221 13.09 6.45 -0.80
C THR A 221 13.36 5.57 -2.03
N THR A 222 13.83 4.34 -1.82
CA THR A 222 14.22 3.38 -2.86
C THR A 222 14.27 1.96 -2.28
N ILE A 223 14.09 0.95 -3.12
CA ILE A 223 14.30 -0.46 -2.78
C ILE A 223 15.65 -0.74 -2.07
N THR A 224 16.76 -0.12 -2.48
CA THR A 224 18.06 -0.33 -1.81
C THR A 224 18.11 0.27 -0.40
N TYR A 225 17.34 1.32 -0.13
CA TYR A 225 17.18 1.87 1.21
C TYR A 225 16.35 0.91 2.08
N ALA A 226 15.15 0.54 1.61
CA ALA A 226 14.25 -0.40 2.30
C ALA A 226 14.88 -1.79 2.55
N ALA A 227 15.62 -2.33 1.58
CA ALA A 227 16.36 -3.58 1.72
C ALA A 227 17.52 -3.48 2.73
N THR A 228 18.18 -2.32 2.81
CA THR A 228 19.24 -2.07 3.80
C THR A 228 18.65 -1.91 5.20
N TRP A 229 17.57 -1.14 5.35
CA TRP A 229 16.79 -1.08 6.60
C TRP A 229 16.33 -2.48 7.03
N SER A 230 15.73 -3.25 6.12
CA SER A 230 15.24 -4.61 6.40
C SER A 230 16.34 -5.53 6.92
N LYS A 231 17.52 -5.45 6.31
CA LYS A 231 18.70 -6.19 6.74
C LYS A 231 19.23 -5.72 8.08
N GLU A 232 19.30 -4.42 8.35
CA GLU A 232 19.76 -3.87 9.62
C GLU A 232 18.78 -4.15 10.77
N PHE A 233 17.47 -4.13 10.52
CA PHE A 233 16.41 -4.52 11.45
C PHE A 233 16.42 -6.03 11.73
N LEU A 234 16.51 -6.87 10.69
CA LEU A 234 16.47 -8.34 10.85
C LEU A 234 17.76 -8.94 11.39
N THR A 235 18.94 -8.39 11.11
CA THR A 235 20.22 -8.97 11.57
C THR A 235 20.29 -9.23 13.09
N PRO A 236 19.96 -8.28 13.99
CA PRO A 236 19.94 -8.55 15.43
C PRO A 236 18.80 -9.47 15.87
N LEU A 237 17.68 -9.49 15.14
CA LEU A 237 16.53 -10.37 15.42
C LEU A 237 16.84 -11.82 15.07
N LEU A 238 17.48 -12.07 13.93
CA LEU A 238 17.96 -13.39 13.49
C LEU A 238 19.05 -13.98 14.39
N ALA A 239 19.71 -13.14 15.21
CA ALA A 239 20.67 -13.55 16.23
C ALA A 239 20.05 -13.71 17.64
N ASN A 240 18.77 -13.39 17.84
CA ASN A 240 18.12 -13.38 19.15
C ASN A 240 17.40 -14.71 19.42
N GLU A 241 17.88 -15.48 20.41
CA GLU A 241 17.34 -16.81 20.75
C GLU A 241 15.83 -16.81 21.08
N TYR A 242 15.31 -15.76 21.71
CA TYR A 242 13.88 -15.68 22.05
C TYR A 242 13.02 -15.35 20.81
N PHE A 243 13.50 -14.44 19.97
CA PHE A 243 12.83 -14.08 18.72
C PHE A 243 12.85 -15.24 17.72
N MET A 244 13.95 -15.99 17.66
CA MET A 244 14.12 -17.11 16.73
C MET A 244 13.47 -18.41 17.18
N ASN A 245 13.09 -18.55 18.45
CA ASN A 245 12.48 -19.77 18.97
C ASN A 245 11.19 -20.13 18.20
N ASN A 246 11.28 -21.19 17.38
CA ASN A 246 10.25 -21.70 16.46
C ASN A 246 9.39 -20.61 15.77
N THR A 247 10.03 -19.53 15.34
CA THR A 247 9.35 -18.36 14.76
C THR A 247 9.57 -18.33 13.25
N LEU A 248 8.48 -18.23 12.49
CA LEU A 248 8.45 -17.95 11.06
C LEU A 248 8.38 -16.43 10.85
N ILE A 249 9.15 -15.93 9.89
CA ILE A 249 9.14 -14.55 9.45
C ILE A 249 8.77 -14.54 7.96
N ILE A 250 7.84 -13.69 7.54
CA ILE A 250 7.54 -13.40 6.14
C ILE A 250 7.98 -11.96 5.88
N LEU A 251 9.02 -11.76 5.08
CA LEU A 251 9.37 -10.44 4.54
C LEU A 251 8.82 -10.37 3.10
N SER A 252 7.95 -9.40 2.83
CA SER A 252 7.24 -9.26 1.54
C SER A 252 7.06 -7.77 1.19
N PHE A 253 6.40 -7.52 0.07
CA PHE A 253 5.89 -6.21 -0.33
C PHE A 253 4.37 -6.27 -0.40
N ASP A 254 3.72 -5.11 -0.32
CA ASP A 254 2.28 -4.99 -0.54
C ASP A 254 1.89 -5.24 -2.01
N GLU A 255 2.65 -4.69 -2.97
CA GLU A 255 2.43 -4.83 -4.43
C GLU A 255 3.69 -4.54 -5.30
N VAL A 256 3.52 -4.44 -6.63
CA VAL A 256 4.56 -4.01 -7.59
C VAL A 256 4.41 -2.54 -8.01
N ASP A 257 5.52 -1.91 -8.38
CA ASP A 257 5.58 -0.53 -8.90
C ASP A 257 4.99 -0.45 -10.33
N THR A 258 5.34 -1.39 -11.22
CA THR A 258 4.86 -1.38 -12.60
C THR A 258 3.45 -2.02 -12.73
N TYR A 259 2.40 -1.25 -12.42
CA TYR A 259 0.98 -1.66 -12.42
C TYR A 259 0.50 -2.50 -13.65
N PRO A 260 0.96 -2.25 -14.90
CA PRO A 260 0.58 -3.10 -16.05
C PRO A 260 1.19 -4.51 -16.07
N THR A 261 2.04 -4.88 -15.11
CA THR A 261 2.67 -6.21 -15.01
C THR A 261 1.90 -7.12 -14.04
N PRO A 262 2.09 -8.46 -14.10
CA PRO A 262 1.57 -9.34 -13.07
C PRO A 262 2.16 -8.99 -11.69
N ASN A 263 1.29 -8.75 -10.72
CA ASN A 263 1.56 -8.19 -9.40
C ASN A 263 2.25 -9.21 -8.45
N LYS A 264 3.42 -9.69 -8.89
CA LYS A 264 4.21 -10.73 -8.26
C LYS A 264 5.33 -10.10 -7.44
N VAL A 265 5.28 -10.24 -6.12
CA VAL A 265 6.20 -9.55 -5.20
C VAL A 265 7.33 -10.46 -4.70
N PHE A 266 8.50 -9.88 -4.41
CA PHE A 266 9.65 -10.65 -3.91
C PHE A 266 9.48 -10.96 -2.42
N THR A 267 9.28 -12.23 -2.08
CA THR A 267 8.96 -12.66 -0.71
C THR A 267 9.97 -13.66 -0.16
N LEU A 268 10.40 -13.49 1.09
CA LEU A 268 11.33 -14.37 1.81
C LEU A 268 10.67 -14.96 3.06
N LEU A 269 10.76 -16.28 3.21
CA LEU A 269 10.52 -16.97 4.49
C LEU A 269 11.82 -17.09 5.27
N LEU A 270 11.85 -16.49 6.46
CA LEU A 270 13.00 -16.38 7.37
C LEU A 270 12.62 -16.90 8.77
N GLY A 271 13.58 -16.92 9.69
CA GLY A 271 13.34 -17.24 11.10
C GLY A 271 13.61 -18.69 11.49
N GLY A 272 13.64 -18.99 12.79
CA GLY A 272 14.03 -20.31 13.31
C GLY A 272 13.02 -21.44 13.09
N ALA A 273 11.83 -21.16 12.56
CA ALA A 273 10.93 -22.17 12.02
C ALA A 273 11.35 -22.67 10.62
N VAL A 274 12.25 -21.96 9.91
CA VAL A 274 12.77 -22.39 8.62
C VAL A 274 13.92 -23.39 8.85
N PRO A 275 13.85 -24.61 8.29
CA PRO A 275 14.93 -25.59 8.41
C PRO A 275 16.21 -25.09 7.72
N LYS A 276 17.36 -25.22 8.39
CA LYS A 276 18.69 -24.82 7.85
C LYS A 276 19.06 -25.48 6.51
N SER A 277 18.47 -26.63 6.19
CA SER A 277 18.61 -27.33 4.91
C SER A 277 17.87 -26.66 3.74
N LEU A 278 16.98 -25.69 4.01
CA LEU A 278 16.23 -24.93 3.01
C LEU A 278 16.71 -23.48 2.88
N HIS A 279 17.73 -23.07 3.64
CA HIS A 279 18.35 -21.75 3.51
C HIS A 279 19.00 -21.56 2.13
N GLY A 280 18.68 -20.46 1.44
CA GLY A 280 19.13 -20.19 0.08
C GLY A 280 18.41 -21.00 -1.00
N THR A 281 17.29 -21.65 -0.68
CA THR A 281 16.44 -22.35 -1.65
C THR A 281 15.29 -21.49 -2.15
N THR A 282 14.58 -21.98 -3.16
CA THR A 282 13.43 -21.32 -3.78
C THR A 282 12.22 -22.26 -3.75
N ASP A 283 11.06 -21.73 -3.39
CA ASP A 283 9.75 -22.37 -3.57
C ASP A 283 8.99 -21.66 -4.71
N SER A 284 8.50 -22.43 -5.68
CA SER A 284 7.75 -21.94 -6.85
C SER A 284 6.25 -22.25 -6.78
N THR A 285 5.78 -22.78 -5.64
CA THR A 285 4.35 -22.93 -5.35
C THR A 285 3.65 -21.57 -5.48
N PHE A 286 2.48 -21.55 -6.10
CA PHE A 286 1.67 -20.34 -6.20
C PHE A 286 1.16 -19.93 -4.82
N TYR A 287 1.37 -18.67 -4.44
CA TYR A 287 0.84 -18.06 -3.22
C TYR A 287 0.32 -16.66 -3.52
N ASN A 288 -0.57 -16.17 -2.67
CA ASN A 288 -0.98 -14.78 -2.62
C ASN A 288 -1.12 -14.29 -1.17
N HIS A 289 -1.50 -13.04 -0.94
CA HIS A 289 -1.68 -12.51 0.43
C HIS A 289 -2.66 -13.33 1.30
N PHE A 290 -3.66 -13.98 0.71
CA PHE A 290 -4.59 -14.87 1.44
C PHE A 290 -3.93 -16.18 1.93
N SER A 291 -2.81 -16.59 1.31
CA SER A 291 -2.00 -17.73 1.76
C SER A 291 -1.42 -17.54 3.17
N THR A 292 -1.32 -16.32 3.67
CA THR A 292 -0.92 -16.05 5.07
C THR A 292 -1.99 -16.55 6.06
N ILE A 293 -3.26 -16.20 5.83
CA ILE A 293 -4.41 -16.59 6.66
C ILE A 293 -4.64 -18.10 6.58
N SER A 294 -4.59 -18.69 5.38
CA SER A 294 -4.74 -20.14 5.22
C SER A 294 -3.61 -20.90 5.94
N SER A 295 -2.38 -20.40 5.89
CA SER A 295 -1.23 -20.98 6.60
C SER A 295 -1.32 -20.84 8.11
N VAL A 296 -1.77 -19.70 8.63
CA VAL A 296 -2.08 -19.49 10.05
C VAL A 296 -3.15 -20.49 10.51
N SER A 297 -4.19 -20.68 9.71
CA SER A 297 -5.31 -21.57 10.03
C SER A 297 -4.94 -23.06 9.94
N ALA A 298 -4.06 -23.45 9.01
CA ALA A 298 -3.53 -24.80 8.90
C ALA A 298 -2.47 -25.11 9.99
N ASN A 299 -1.66 -24.12 10.39
CA ASN A 299 -0.63 -24.27 11.43
C ASN A 299 -1.21 -24.53 12.82
N TRP A 300 -2.32 -23.86 13.16
CA TRP A 300 -2.95 -23.93 14.49
C TRP A 300 -4.31 -24.64 14.54
N ASP A 301 -4.77 -25.26 13.45
CA ASP A 301 -6.11 -25.86 13.33
C ASP A 301 -7.24 -24.88 13.67
N LEU A 302 -7.25 -23.73 13.00
CA LEU A 302 -8.32 -22.71 13.09
C LEU A 302 -9.33 -22.90 11.94
N PRO A 303 -10.59 -22.49 12.08
CA PRO A 303 -11.50 -22.40 10.94
C PRO A 303 -11.03 -21.32 9.93
N SER A 304 -11.75 -21.18 8.82
CA SER A 304 -11.55 -20.14 7.81
C SER A 304 -12.58 -19.00 7.95
N LEU A 305 -12.30 -17.84 7.36
CA LEU A 305 -13.28 -16.75 7.18
C LEU A 305 -14.33 -17.05 6.10
N GLY A 306 -14.15 -18.13 5.32
CA GLY A 306 -15.01 -18.45 4.19
C GLY A 306 -14.84 -17.48 3.01
N ARG A 307 -13.69 -16.78 2.97
CA ARG A 307 -13.31 -15.84 1.92
C ARG A 307 -12.14 -16.45 1.14
N TRP A 308 -11.29 -15.68 0.47
CA TRP A 308 -10.23 -16.24 -0.38
C TRP A 308 -9.17 -17.02 0.41
N ASP A 309 -9.12 -16.83 1.74
CA ASP A 309 -8.38 -17.69 2.69
C ASP A 309 -8.81 -19.16 2.67
N CYS A 310 -10.03 -19.45 2.22
CA CYS A 310 -10.66 -20.77 2.25
C CYS A 310 -10.07 -21.73 1.19
N GLY A 311 -9.71 -21.21 0.01
CA GLY A 311 -9.10 -21.97 -1.09
C GLY A 311 -7.60 -21.70 -1.30
N ALA A 312 -7.04 -20.63 -0.73
CA ALA A 312 -5.64 -20.26 -0.92
C ALA A 312 -4.63 -21.30 -0.42
N ASN A 313 -3.59 -21.56 -1.22
CA ASN A 313 -2.48 -22.45 -0.89
C ASN A 313 -1.80 -22.09 0.45
N VAL A 314 -1.27 -23.10 1.12
CA VAL A 314 -0.58 -23.00 2.43
C VAL A 314 0.93 -23.08 2.22
N LEU A 315 1.72 -22.22 2.88
CA LEU A 315 3.18 -22.21 2.76
C LEU A 315 3.78 -23.62 2.91
N ALA A 316 4.67 -24.02 2.01
CA ALA A 316 5.13 -25.41 1.90
C ALA A 316 5.73 -25.98 3.20
N THR A 317 6.34 -25.14 4.03
CA THR A 317 6.81 -25.51 5.39
C THR A 317 5.68 -25.99 6.30
N VAL A 318 4.50 -25.37 6.22
CA VAL A 318 3.28 -25.76 6.93
C VAL A 318 2.56 -26.90 6.21
N ALA A 319 2.51 -26.89 4.87
CA ALA A 319 1.87 -27.95 4.09
C ALA A 319 2.51 -29.33 4.34
N ASN A 320 3.85 -29.39 4.37
CA ASN A 320 4.62 -30.61 4.61
C ASN A 320 4.38 -31.25 6.00
N VAL A 321 4.04 -30.45 7.02
CA VAL A 321 3.77 -30.95 8.40
C VAL A 321 2.28 -31.15 8.68
N THR A 322 1.39 -30.55 7.89
CA THR A 322 -0.07 -30.72 8.00
C THR A 322 -0.63 -31.81 7.08
N GLY A 323 0.07 -32.12 5.99
CA GLY A 323 -0.44 -32.95 4.89
C GLY A 323 -1.33 -32.19 3.89
N PHE A 324 -1.46 -30.86 4.02
CA PHE A 324 -2.20 -30.00 3.09
C PHE A 324 -1.65 -30.16 1.66
N GLN A 325 -2.54 -30.25 0.68
CA GLN A 325 -2.17 -30.41 -0.73
C GLN A 325 -2.33 -29.08 -1.45
N ASN A 326 -1.21 -28.41 -1.74
CA ASN A 326 -1.21 -27.19 -2.54
C ASN A 326 -1.57 -27.50 -4.00
N VAL A 327 -2.37 -26.62 -4.59
CA VAL A 327 -2.80 -26.66 -5.98
C VAL A 327 -1.82 -25.88 -6.84
N ALA A 328 -1.28 -26.49 -7.89
CA ALA A 328 -0.52 -25.74 -8.89
C ALA A 328 -1.47 -24.83 -9.69
N VAL A 329 -1.04 -23.60 -9.94
CA VAL A 329 -1.80 -22.61 -10.71
C VAL A 329 -0.96 -22.22 -11.93
N ASP A 330 -1.57 -22.31 -13.11
CA ASP A 330 -1.06 -21.65 -14.31
C ASP A 330 -1.34 -20.16 -14.20
N THR A 331 -0.28 -19.37 -14.12
CA THR A 331 -0.34 -17.90 -13.99
C THR A 331 -0.26 -17.18 -15.34
N GLU A 332 -0.29 -17.88 -16.47
CA GLU A 332 -0.37 -17.24 -17.78
C GLU A 332 -1.69 -16.43 -17.90
N GLY A 333 -1.57 -15.12 -18.11
CA GLY A 333 -2.72 -14.22 -18.18
C GLY A 333 -3.39 -13.86 -16.84
N LEU A 334 -2.76 -14.20 -15.71
CA LEU A 334 -3.11 -13.65 -14.38
C LEU A 334 -2.31 -12.38 -14.09
N TYR A 335 -2.95 -11.39 -13.48
CA TYR A 335 -2.33 -10.08 -13.25
C TYR A 335 -2.45 -9.55 -11.82
N PHE A 336 -3.55 -9.79 -11.10
CA PHE A 336 -3.74 -9.33 -9.71
C PHE A 336 -3.49 -7.82 -9.51
N ASN A 337 -3.82 -7.00 -10.52
CA ASN A 337 -3.48 -5.58 -10.62
C ASN A 337 -4.71 -4.67 -10.72
N SER A 338 -5.89 -5.19 -10.39
CA SER A 338 -7.17 -4.48 -10.42
C SER A 338 -8.13 -5.13 -9.42
N SER A 339 -9.10 -4.35 -8.94
CA SER A 339 -10.12 -4.81 -8.00
C SER A 339 -11.34 -5.41 -8.72
N TYR A 340 -12.39 -5.71 -7.97
CA TYR A 340 -13.69 -6.13 -8.51
C TYR A 340 -14.80 -5.19 -7.98
N PRO A 341 -16.00 -5.13 -8.57
CA PRO A 341 -17.05 -4.20 -8.12
C PRO A 341 -17.50 -4.44 -6.66
N GLY A 342 -17.53 -3.40 -5.83
CA GLY A 342 -17.83 -3.56 -4.40
C GLY A 342 -17.98 -2.26 -3.60
N PRO A 343 -18.33 -2.36 -2.30
CA PRO A 343 -18.79 -1.22 -1.49
C PRO A 343 -17.67 -0.29 -1.01
N MET A 344 -16.42 -0.66 -1.29
CA MET A 344 -15.22 0.11 -0.95
C MET A 344 -14.56 0.71 -2.19
N SER A 345 -15.11 0.46 -3.38
CA SER A 345 -14.62 0.94 -4.68
C SER A 345 -15.04 2.40 -4.94
N ASP A 346 -14.26 3.13 -5.73
CA ASP A 346 -14.69 4.37 -6.38
C ASP A 346 -15.12 4.15 -7.84
N ASP A 347 -14.28 3.51 -8.65
CA ASP A 347 -14.50 3.35 -10.09
C ASP A 347 -15.63 2.35 -10.43
N LEU A 348 -15.83 1.37 -9.54
CA LEU A 348 -16.72 0.20 -9.69
C LEU A 348 -17.65 0.03 -8.46
N PHE A 349 -18.07 1.13 -7.84
CA PHE A 349 -18.89 1.11 -6.62
C PHE A 349 -20.19 0.27 -6.75
N ASP A 350 -20.31 -0.77 -5.92
CA ASP A 350 -21.55 -1.51 -5.66
C ASP A 350 -21.76 -1.62 -4.14
N ALA A 351 -22.88 -1.10 -3.63
CA ALA A 351 -23.20 -1.16 -2.19
C ALA A 351 -23.37 -2.59 -1.63
N THR A 352 -23.37 -3.62 -2.47
CA THR A 352 -23.52 -5.03 -2.13
C THR A 352 -22.23 -5.60 -1.51
N TRP A 353 -22.24 -5.83 -0.19
CA TRP A 353 -21.12 -6.44 0.52
C TRP A 353 -20.88 -7.91 0.09
N PRO A 354 -19.66 -8.28 -0.33
CA PRO A 354 -19.33 -9.66 -0.71
C PRO A 354 -19.58 -10.66 0.42
N VAL A 355 -20.52 -11.59 0.19
CA VAL A 355 -20.99 -12.59 1.15
C VAL A 355 -20.04 -13.79 1.16
N PRO A 356 -19.45 -14.19 2.29
CA PRO A 356 -18.52 -15.32 2.38
C PRO A 356 -19.25 -16.67 2.18
N ASN A 357 -18.53 -17.68 1.69
CA ASN A 357 -19.06 -19.02 1.49
C ASN A 357 -19.15 -19.81 2.79
N THR A 358 -20.22 -19.57 3.57
CA THR A 358 -20.41 -20.12 4.91
C THR A 358 -20.47 -21.64 4.99
N ASP A 359 -20.83 -22.32 3.90
CA ASP A 359 -20.94 -23.79 3.84
C ASP A 359 -19.67 -24.48 3.33
N ALA A 360 -18.62 -23.72 3.00
CA ALA A 360 -17.39 -24.25 2.46
C ALA A 360 -16.64 -25.19 3.43
N VAL A 361 -16.19 -26.33 2.90
CA VAL A 361 -15.13 -27.14 3.49
C VAL A 361 -13.80 -26.63 2.93
N CYS A 362 -13.27 -25.59 3.57
CA CYS A 362 -12.00 -24.95 3.22
C CYS A 362 -10.81 -25.91 3.34
N GLY A 363 -9.68 -25.58 2.72
CA GLY A 363 -8.58 -26.52 2.45
C GLY A 363 -7.98 -27.26 3.67
N ASN A 364 -8.12 -26.73 4.88
CA ASN A 364 -7.68 -27.41 6.12
C ASN A 364 -8.73 -28.37 6.74
N GLY A 365 -9.91 -28.51 6.11
CA GLY A 365 -10.99 -29.42 6.53
C GLY A 365 -11.86 -28.93 7.70
N LEU A 366 -11.54 -27.80 8.33
CA LEU A 366 -12.27 -27.29 9.51
C LEU A 366 -13.47 -26.39 9.15
N GLY A 367 -13.53 -25.94 7.89
CA GLY A 367 -14.61 -25.11 7.36
C GLY A 367 -14.69 -23.71 8.01
N VAL A 368 -15.82 -23.03 7.81
CA VAL A 368 -15.95 -21.61 8.15
C VAL A 368 -16.31 -21.34 9.62
N LEU A 369 -15.75 -20.26 10.15
CA LEU A 369 -15.88 -19.72 11.52
C LEU A 369 -17.36 -19.56 11.93
N ALA A 370 -17.67 -19.94 13.18
CA ALA A 370 -19.04 -19.94 13.69
C ALA A 370 -19.70 -18.55 13.75
N SER A 371 -18.93 -17.47 13.99
CA SER A 371 -19.44 -16.10 13.93
C SER A 371 -19.77 -15.66 12.49
N VAL A 372 -18.93 -16.01 11.52
CA VAL A 372 -19.21 -15.79 10.09
C VAL A 372 -20.48 -16.53 9.67
N LYS A 373 -20.61 -17.82 10.01
CA LYS A 373 -21.83 -18.61 9.81
C LYS A 373 -23.07 -17.95 10.43
N LYS A 374 -22.96 -17.43 11.66
CA LYS A 374 -24.05 -16.73 12.35
C LYS A 374 -24.46 -15.41 11.67
N THR A 375 -23.51 -14.66 11.12
CA THR A 375 -23.77 -13.36 10.48
C THR A 375 -24.28 -13.52 9.04
N TRP A 376 -23.72 -14.47 8.27
CA TRP A 376 -23.88 -14.54 6.82
C TRP A 376 -24.63 -15.79 6.32
N GLY A 377 -24.78 -16.86 7.12
CA GLY A 377 -25.27 -18.17 6.68
C GLY A 377 -26.75 -18.30 6.28
N ALA A 378 -27.46 -17.18 6.12
CA ALA A 378 -28.78 -17.13 5.46
C ALA A 378 -28.70 -16.58 4.01
N GLN A 379 -27.50 -16.19 3.57
CA GLN A 379 -27.22 -15.56 2.28
C GLN A 379 -26.39 -16.51 1.41
N LYS A 380 -26.43 -16.33 0.08
CA LYS A 380 -25.59 -17.09 -0.85
C LYS A 380 -24.21 -16.42 -0.98
N PRO A 381 -23.11 -17.17 -1.15
CA PRO A 381 -21.81 -16.58 -1.44
C PRO A 381 -21.83 -15.73 -2.71
N THR A 382 -21.10 -14.62 -2.70
CA THR A 382 -20.92 -13.76 -3.89
C THR A 382 -19.96 -14.39 -4.89
N TYR A 383 -18.84 -14.94 -4.41
CA TYR A 383 -17.79 -15.52 -5.25
C TYR A 383 -17.51 -16.99 -4.91
N ASN A 384 -16.82 -17.69 -5.81
CA ASN A 384 -16.28 -19.01 -5.53
C ASN A 384 -15.01 -18.92 -4.66
N TYR A 385 -15.20 -18.58 -3.39
CA TYR A 385 -14.15 -18.50 -2.38
C TYR A 385 -13.39 -19.83 -2.11
N THR A 386 -13.76 -20.94 -2.74
CA THR A 386 -12.96 -22.19 -2.72
C THR A 386 -11.89 -22.25 -3.81
N ALA A 387 -11.83 -21.26 -4.70
CA ALA A 387 -10.72 -21.09 -5.63
C ALA A 387 -9.45 -20.59 -4.92
N VAL A 388 -8.29 -20.81 -5.53
CA VAL A 388 -6.95 -20.57 -4.94
C VAL A 388 -6.57 -19.08 -4.91
N TYR A 389 -7.29 -18.24 -5.64
CA TYR A 389 -7.04 -16.81 -5.79
C TYR A 389 -8.33 -16.04 -6.10
N ASN A 390 -8.30 -14.71 -5.90
CA ASN A 390 -9.39 -13.81 -6.21
C ASN A 390 -9.56 -13.63 -7.72
N TYR A 391 -10.79 -13.82 -8.19
CA TYR A 391 -11.19 -13.63 -9.59
C TYR A 391 -12.66 -13.19 -9.65
N ASP A 392 -13.03 -12.50 -10.72
CA ASP A 392 -14.41 -12.09 -10.99
C ASP A 392 -14.74 -12.21 -12.49
N GLU A 393 -15.77 -12.97 -12.79
CA GLU A 393 -16.25 -13.20 -14.16
C GLU A 393 -16.99 -11.99 -14.76
N ALA A 394 -17.48 -11.06 -13.93
CA ALA A 394 -18.21 -9.87 -14.41
C ALA A 394 -17.27 -8.78 -14.95
N SER A 395 -16.19 -8.48 -14.23
CA SER A 395 -15.10 -7.58 -14.67
C SER A 395 -14.09 -8.27 -15.59
N GLY A 396 -14.02 -9.60 -15.60
CA GLY A 396 -12.98 -10.36 -16.29
C GLY A 396 -11.65 -10.43 -15.52
N ASN A 397 -11.63 -10.00 -14.26
CA ASN A 397 -10.44 -9.97 -13.43
C ASN A 397 -9.96 -11.40 -13.09
N ASN A 398 -8.69 -11.71 -13.42
CA ASN A 398 -8.00 -12.98 -13.17
C ASN A 398 -8.69 -14.26 -13.73
N VAL A 399 -9.63 -14.14 -14.67
CA VAL A 399 -10.40 -15.29 -15.21
C VAL A 399 -9.60 -16.28 -16.07
N ASN A 400 -8.41 -15.90 -16.54
CA ASN A 400 -7.64 -16.68 -17.51
C ASN A 400 -6.85 -17.84 -16.91
N GLY A 401 -6.47 -17.71 -15.63
CA GLY A 401 -5.65 -18.69 -14.93
C GLY A 401 -6.35 -20.03 -14.76
N LYS A 402 -5.57 -21.10 -14.69
CA LYS A 402 -6.10 -22.47 -14.60
C LYS A 402 -5.44 -23.20 -13.45
N PRO A 403 -6.21 -23.71 -12.47
CA PRO A 403 -5.73 -24.72 -11.54
C PRO A 403 -5.23 -25.94 -12.35
N VAL A 404 -3.93 -26.18 -12.32
CA VAL A 404 -3.29 -27.30 -13.04
C VAL A 404 -3.31 -28.52 -12.10
N PRO A 405 -3.89 -29.67 -12.50
CA PRO A 405 -3.84 -30.89 -11.71
C PRO A 405 -2.41 -31.44 -11.60
N SER A 406 -1.66 -31.01 -10.59
CA SER A 406 -0.29 -31.45 -10.28
C SER A 406 -0.24 -32.84 -9.65
N GLY A 407 -0.78 -33.85 -10.35
CA GLY A 407 -0.65 -35.27 -10.02
C GLY A 407 -1.39 -35.77 -8.76
N GLY A 408 -2.04 -34.89 -8.00
CA GLY A 408 -2.88 -35.23 -6.84
C GLY A 408 -4.34 -34.90 -7.10
N SER A 409 -5.23 -35.89 -7.08
CA SER A 409 -6.65 -35.70 -7.40
C SER A 409 -7.45 -35.19 -6.20
N VAL A 410 -8.31 -34.20 -6.44
CA VAL A 410 -9.42 -33.89 -5.53
C VAL A 410 -10.50 -34.96 -5.70
N THR A 411 -10.81 -35.70 -4.64
CA THR A 411 -12.15 -36.08 -4.16
C THR A 411 -12.01 -37.12 -3.03
N GLY A 412 -12.96 -37.13 -2.10
CA GLY A 412 -12.97 -38.10 -1.01
C GLY A 412 -13.53 -39.46 -1.46
N GLY A 413 -13.10 -40.52 -0.77
CA GLY A 413 -13.88 -41.75 -0.71
C GLY A 413 -13.54 -42.87 -1.71
N ASP A 414 -12.26 -43.15 -2.00
CA ASP A 414 -11.89 -44.53 -2.33
C ASP A 414 -10.46 -44.94 -1.95
N LYS A 415 -10.21 -46.26 -1.84
CA LYS A 415 -8.95 -46.82 -1.34
C LYS A 415 -7.87 -46.92 -2.42
N VAL A 416 -6.99 -45.92 -2.48
CA VAL A 416 -5.80 -45.94 -3.36
C VAL A 416 -4.87 -47.10 -2.98
N THR A 417 -4.79 -48.09 -3.86
CA THR A 417 -3.87 -49.25 -3.72
C THR A 417 -2.53 -48.92 -4.38
N ARG A 418 -1.42 -49.12 -3.67
CA ARG A 418 -0.07 -48.85 -4.21
C ARG A 418 0.28 -49.79 -5.37
N THR A 419 0.72 -49.24 -6.49
CA THR A 419 1.52 -49.94 -7.50
C THR A 419 2.87 -49.24 -7.67
N GLY A 420 3.90 -49.77 -7.01
CA GLY A 420 5.28 -49.40 -7.26
C GLY A 420 5.98 -50.41 -8.16
N ALA A 421 6.92 -49.93 -8.97
CA ALA A 421 7.92 -50.70 -9.70
C ALA A 421 9.27 -49.98 -9.49
N PRO A 422 10.45 -50.64 -9.56
CA PRO A 422 10.71 -51.89 -10.30
C PRO A 422 11.29 -53.04 -9.46
N GLY A 423 11.31 -54.24 -10.06
CA GLY A 423 12.00 -55.41 -9.54
C GLY A 423 11.56 -56.69 -10.25
N ALA A 424 12.45 -57.29 -11.06
CA ALA A 424 12.13 -58.51 -11.80
C ALA A 424 12.41 -59.77 -10.95
N ALA A 425 11.37 -60.54 -10.64
CA ALA A 425 11.48 -61.90 -10.11
C ALA A 425 10.28 -62.74 -10.57
N THR A 426 10.53 -63.98 -11.01
CA THR A 426 9.50 -64.88 -11.55
C THR A 426 8.92 -65.80 -10.48
N SER A 427 7.59 -65.94 -10.41
CA SER A 427 6.95 -67.24 -10.12
C SER A 427 5.46 -67.26 -10.46
N THR A 428 4.98 -68.48 -10.71
CA THR A 428 3.63 -68.87 -11.15
C THR A 428 2.60 -68.91 -10.02
N GLY A 429 1.31 -68.70 -10.29
CA GLY A 429 0.27 -69.18 -9.36
C GLY A 429 -1.20 -68.76 -9.58
N ALA A 430 -1.96 -69.57 -10.32
CA ALA A 430 -3.42 -69.75 -10.25
C ALA A 430 -4.39 -68.55 -10.45
N ALA A 431 -5.62 -68.87 -10.86
CA ALA A 431 -6.73 -67.92 -11.05
C ALA A 431 -8.02 -68.43 -10.38
N VAL A 432 -8.92 -67.51 -10.01
CA VAL A 432 -10.31 -67.79 -9.59
C VAL A 432 -11.24 -66.77 -10.27
N VAL A 433 -12.50 -67.15 -10.54
CA VAL A 433 -13.38 -66.48 -11.53
C VAL A 433 -14.77 -66.16 -10.95
N ASN A 434 -15.30 -64.98 -11.28
CA ASN A 434 -16.72 -64.62 -11.42
C ASN A 434 -16.80 -63.26 -12.17
N ARG A 435 -17.62 -62.97 -13.20
CA ARG A 435 -19.07 -63.20 -13.49
C ARG A 435 -19.98 -62.47 -12.48
N ALA A 436 -20.92 -61.56 -12.83
CA ALA A 436 -21.31 -60.87 -14.08
C ALA A 436 -22.13 -59.58 -13.68
N ALA A 437 -22.87 -58.78 -14.48
CA ALA A 437 -23.34 -58.87 -15.87
C ALA A 437 -23.79 -57.49 -16.47
N ILE A 438 -23.53 -57.27 -17.77
CA ILE A 438 -24.50 -56.88 -18.85
C ILE A 438 -25.44 -55.65 -18.62
N VAL A 439 -25.08 -54.49 -19.21
CA VAL A 439 -25.70 -53.83 -20.42
C VAL A 439 -27.25 -53.70 -20.45
N PRO A 440 -27.86 -52.50 -20.67
CA PRO A 440 -27.73 -51.80 -21.96
C PRO A 440 -27.63 -50.26 -22.00
N VAL A 441 -27.23 -49.79 -23.20
CA VAL A 441 -27.15 -48.39 -23.67
C VAL A 441 -28.48 -47.97 -24.33
N LEU A 442 -28.79 -46.68 -24.31
CA LEU A 442 -29.62 -46.05 -25.35
C LEU A 442 -29.16 -44.60 -25.60
N ALA A 443 -29.34 -44.12 -26.84
CA ALA A 443 -28.78 -42.86 -27.33
C ALA A 443 -29.88 -41.89 -27.79
N GLY A 444 -29.56 -40.60 -27.85
CA GLY A 444 -30.41 -39.54 -28.41
C GLY A 444 -29.56 -38.37 -28.90
N LEU A 445 -29.84 -37.89 -30.12
CA LEU A 445 -29.02 -36.91 -30.85
C LEU A 445 -29.94 -35.93 -31.61
N ALA A 446 -29.41 -34.74 -31.94
CA ALA A 446 -30.07 -33.64 -32.67
C ALA A 446 -31.21 -32.92 -31.88
N ALA A 447 -31.66 -31.72 -32.24
CA ALA A 447 -31.31 -30.86 -33.39
C ALA A 447 -31.18 -29.38 -32.96
N ALA A 448 -30.95 -28.46 -33.90
CA ALA A 448 -30.60 -27.06 -33.63
C ALA A 448 -31.50 -26.00 -34.32
N ALA A 449 -31.44 -24.79 -33.75
CA ALA A 449 -31.52 -23.48 -34.40
C ALA A 449 -32.88 -22.76 -34.62
N VAL A 450 -32.73 -21.41 -34.73
CA VAL A 450 -33.62 -20.38 -35.30
C VAL A 450 -34.81 -19.86 -34.46
N LEU A 451 -34.62 -18.68 -33.86
CA LEU A 451 -35.37 -17.48 -34.28
C LEU A 451 -34.52 -16.20 -34.02
N LYS A 452 -34.87 -15.09 -34.69
CA LYS A 452 -34.16 -13.80 -34.63
C LYS A 452 -35.16 -12.64 -34.79
N SER A 453 -34.76 -11.45 -34.35
CA SER A 453 -35.38 -10.12 -34.52
C SER A 453 -36.50 -9.69 -33.56
N ALA A 454 -36.20 -8.62 -32.83
CA ALA A 454 -37.02 -7.41 -32.71
C ALA A 454 -36.04 -6.22 -32.58
N LEU A 455 -36.40 -5.05 -33.12
CA LEU A 455 -35.58 -3.83 -33.12
C LEU A 455 -36.48 -2.60 -33.23
N THR A 456 -35.97 -1.41 -32.87
CA THR A 456 -36.70 -0.11 -32.76
C THR A 456 -37.71 -0.10 -31.61
N ASN A 457 -37.99 1.00 -30.89
CA ASN A 457 -37.53 2.41 -30.91
C ASN A 457 -37.67 2.97 -29.45
N SER A 458 -37.24 4.17 -29.01
CA SER A 458 -36.79 5.43 -29.66
C SER A 458 -36.14 6.40 -28.66
N ALA A 459 -35.36 7.36 -29.19
CA ALA A 459 -35.11 8.74 -28.69
C ALA A 459 -34.29 9.00 -27.38
N PRO A 460 -33.17 9.75 -27.46
CA PRO A 460 -32.57 10.45 -26.32
C PRO A 460 -33.17 11.86 -26.13
N TYR A 461 -33.03 12.43 -24.92
CA TYR A 461 -33.52 13.78 -24.55
C TYR A 461 -32.38 14.82 -24.50
N THR A 462 -32.70 16.11 -24.62
CA THR A 462 -31.71 17.20 -24.72
C THR A 462 -31.94 18.38 -23.77
N SER A 463 -30.83 18.97 -23.30
CA SER A 463 -30.73 20.32 -22.72
C SER A 463 -29.23 20.73 -22.74
N THR A 464 -28.75 21.80 -23.40
CA THR A 464 -28.98 23.25 -23.18
C THR A 464 -28.67 23.65 -21.71
N SER A 465 -27.71 24.52 -21.36
CA SER A 465 -27.15 25.73 -22.03
C SER A 465 -25.80 26.13 -21.36
N PRO A 466 -25.17 27.29 -21.64
CA PRO A 466 -24.90 27.97 -22.93
C PRO A 466 -23.40 28.27 -23.15
N SER A 467 -22.97 28.50 -24.39
CA SER A 467 -21.64 29.06 -24.71
C SER A 467 -21.64 30.60 -24.71
N ILE A 468 -20.54 31.21 -24.27
CA ILE A 468 -20.28 32.66 -24.42
C ILE A 468 -19.12 32.84 -25.41
N SER A 469 -19.37 33.58 -26.49
CA SER A 469 -18.37 33.94 -27.50
C SER A 469 -17.98 35.42 -27.38
N PRO A 470 -16.68 35.79 -27.46
CA PRO A 470 -16.24 37.18 -27.42
C PRO A 470 -16.37 37.87 -28.79
N THR A 471 -16.86 39.11 -28.82
CA THR A 471 -17.07 39.89 -30.06
C THR A 471 -16.02 41.00 -30.25
N THR A 472 -15.06 40.74 -31.13
CA THR A 472 -14.65 41.62 -32.25
C THR A 472 -14.56 43.15 -32.05
N ASN A 473 -13.35 43.73 -32.13
CA ASN A 473 -12.89 44.63 -33.22
C ASN A 473 -11.91 45.75 -32.79
N ALA A 474 -10.69 45.69 -33.32
CA ALA A 474 -9.95 46.84 -33.86
C ALA A 474 -8.83 46.29 -34.78
N THR A 475 -8.54 46.95 -35.90
CA THR A 475 -7.54 46.50 -36.90
C THR A 475 -6.59 47.69 -37.26
N PRO A 476 -5.65 47.62 -38.23
CA PRO A 476 -4.24 47.83 -37.89
C PRO A 476 -3.58 49.00 -38.67
N ASP A 477 -2.30 49.27 -38.38
CA ASP A 477 -1.40 49.81 -39.41
C ASP A 477 0.07 49.40 -39.20
N HIS A 478 0.81 49.49 -40.29
CA HIS A 478 2.24 49.54 -40.53
C HIS A 478 2.97 48.24 -40.91
N THR A 479 3.72 48.40 -42.00
CA THR A 479 4.14 47.36 -42.94
C THR A 479 5.64 47.42 -43.21
N VAL A 480 6.21 46.25 -43.53
CA VAL A 480 7.43 46.08 -44.35
C VAL A 480 8.74 46.65 -43.78
N ALA A 481 9.62 45.72 -43.42
CA ALA A 481 10.96 45.66 -44.02
C ALA A 481 11.44 44.20 -44.03
N THR A 482 11.59 43.61 -45.23
CA THR A 482 12.33 42.37 -45.43
C THR A 482 13.78 42.71 -45.80
N ASP A 483 14.74 41.95 -45.30
CA ASP A 483 15.99 41.75 -46.03
C ASP A 483 16.50 40.31 -45.89
N GLN A 484 17.15 39.82 -46.94
CA GLN A 484 17.78 38.52 -47.02
C GLN A 484 19.23 38.71 -47.49
N THR A 485 20.21 38.35 -46.65
CA THR A 485 21.58 38.12 -47.12
C THR A 485 22.04 36.73 -46.71
N SER A 486 22.34 35.91 -47.72
CA SER A 486 22.86 34.56 -47.56
C SER A 486 24.38 34.57 -47.73
N GLN A 487 25.08 34.03 -46.73
CA GLN A 487 26.36 33.36 -46.94
C GLN A 487 26.42 32.12 -46.06
N GLY A 488 27.08 31.09 -46.55
CA GLY A 488 27.41 29.91 -45.77
C GLY A 488 28.51 29.13 -46.46
N SER A 489 29.34 28.46 -45.66
CA SER A 489 30.13 27.33 -46.13
C SER A 489 30.48 26.40 -44.97
N ASP A 490 30.80 25.18 -45.35
CA ASP A 490 31.65 24.20 -44.67
C ASP A 490 31.16 23.46 -43.42
N VAL A 491 31.60 22.20 -43.38
CA VAL A 491 31.17 21.15 -42.46
C VAL A 491 32.31 20.83 -41.50
N ALA A 492 32.06 20.92 -40.20
CA ALA A 492 32.93 20.38 -39.16
C ALA A 492 32.09 19.69 -38.08
N SER A 493 32.54 18.54 -37.60
CA SER A 493 31.83 17.73 -36.60
C SER A 493 31.96 18.30 -35.20
N ALA A 494 30.92 19.01 -34.73
CA ALA A 494 30.79 19.44 -33.35
C ALA A 494 30.07 18.38 -32.49
N THR A 495 30.79 17.78 -31.55
CA THR A 495 30.26 16.80 -30.58
C THR A 495 29.08 17.37 -29.79
N ARG A 496 27.98 16.60 -29.63
CA ARG A 496 26.89 16.97 -28.71
C ARG A 496 27.43 17.07 -27.27
N VAL A 497 27.59 18.30 -26.77
CA VAL A 497 27.92 18.54 -25.36
C VAL A 497 26.70 18.21 -24.51
N ASN A 498 26.85 17.24 -23.62
CA ASN A 498 25.83 16.83 -22.67
C ASN A 498 25.77 17.85 -21.50
N PRO A 499 24.63 18.50 -21.22
CA PRO A 499 24.49 19.45 -20.11
C PRO A 499 24.33 18.79 -18.71
N TYR A 500 24.64 17.49 -18.56
CA TYR A 500 24.77 16.86 -17.24
C TYR A 500 26.14 17.17 -16.60
N ASN A 501 26.12 18.11 -15.66
CA ASN A 501 27.25 18.40 -14.76
C ASN A 501 27.51 17.18 -13.84
N PRO A 502 28.70 16.55 -13.85
CA PRO A 502 28.92 15.32 -13.09
C PRO A 502 28.82 15.53 -11.59
N VAL A 503 28.08 14.65 -10.92
CA VAL A 503 27.82 14.71 -9.47
C VAL A 503 29.14 14.70 -8.70
N LYS A 504 29.45 15.82 -8.05
CA LYS A 504 30.62 15.92 -7.16
C LYS A 504 30.39 15.04 -5.92
N LYS A 505 31.06 13.89 -5.87
CA LYS A 505 31.05 12.99 -4.70
C LYS A 505 31.30 13.78 -3.42
N PHE A 506 30.35 13.70 -2.48
CA PHE A 506 30.44 14.40 -1.20
C PHE A 506 31.62 13.83 -0.38
N LYS A 507 32.50 14.70 0.12
CA LYS A 507 33.59 14.30 1.02
C LYS A 507 33.13 14.37 2.49
N PRO A 508 33.53 13.43 3.36
CA PRO A 508 33.28 13.53 4.80
C PRO A 508 33.80 14.85 5.40
N SER A 509 33.06 15.41 6.36
CA SER A 509 33.32 16.74 6.94
C SER A 509 34.75 16.91 7.49
N ARG A 510 35.35 15.85 8.05
CA ARG A 510 36.73 15.83 8.55
C ARG A 510 37.79 15.99 7.45
N GLN A 511 37.56 15.49 6.23
CA GLN A 511 38.45 15.74 5.09
C GLN A 511 38.33 17.18 4.58
N LEU A 512 37.11 17.70 4.50
CA LEU A 512 36.85 19.11 4.13
C LEU A 512 37.47 20.12 5.10
N HIS A 513 37.67 19.74 6.37
CA HIS A 513 38.39 20.58 7.33
C HIS A 513 39.91 20.60 7.05
N LYS A 514 40.55 19.43 6.95
CA LYS A 514 41.99 19.33 6.66
C LYS A 514 42.38 19.97 5.32
N GLU A 515 41.56 19.82 4.28
CA GLU A 515 41.80 20.47 2.98
C GLU A 515 41.67 22.00 3.05
N LYS A 516 40.87 22.55 3.98
CA LYS A 516 40.80 24.00 4.23
C LYS A 516 42.02 24.51 5.01
N GLU A 517 42.48 23.77 6.01
CA GLU A 517 43.72 24.11 6.76
C GLU A 517 44.95 24.10 5.84
N GLN A 518 45.14 23.05 5.04
CA GLN A 518 46.26 22.97 4.09
C GLN A 518 46.25 24.12 3.07
N ARG A 519 45.07 24.51 2.55
CA ARG A 519 44.91 25.68 1.68
C ARG A 519 45.21 27.00 2.39
N TYR A 520 44.85 27.13 3.67
CA TYR A 520 45.17 28.31 4.48
C TYR A 520 46.68 28.45 4.68
N THR A 521 47.37 27.38 5.09
CA THR A 521 48.83 27.40 5.29
C THR A 521 49.58 27.71 3.99
N ALA A 522 49.17 27.11 2.87
CA ALA A 522 49.75 27.40 1.56
C ALA A 522 49.50 28.85 1.09
N ALA A 523 48.30 29.40 1.33
CA ALA A 523 47.98 30.79 0.99
C ALA A 523 48.75 31.79 1.87
N LYS A 524 48.86 31.51 3.18
CA LYS A 524 49.63 32.34 4.13
C LYS A 524 51.12 32.39 3.72
N ALA A 525 51.77 31.24 3.54
CA ALA A 525 53.17 31.18 3.15
C ALA A 525 53.46 31.88 1.81
N LYS A 526 52.52 31.80 0.85
CA LYS A 526 52.63 32.49 -0.45
C LYS A 526 52.51 34.01 -0.33
N TRP A 527 51.73 34.52 0.63
CA TRP A 527 51.63 35.95 0.92
C TRP A 527 52.85 36.46 1.70
N GLU A 528 53.32 35.73 2.71
CA GLU A 528 54.51 36.11 3.49
C GLU A 528 55.78 36.17 2.62
N ALA A 529 55.88 35.32 1.59
CA ALA A 529 56.93 35.37 0.57
C ALA A 529 56.81 36.57 -0.42
N GLN A 530 55.66 37.25 -0.45
CA GLN A 530 55.40 38.43 -1.31
C GLN A 530 55.44 39.75 -0.51
N ASN A 531 55.24 39.69 0.82
CA ASN A 531 55.16 40.83 1.73
C ASN A 531 56.14 40.68 2.92
N PRO A 532 57.47 40.57 2.68
CA PRO A 532 58.44 40.37 3.76
C PRO A 532 58.43 41.55 4.75
N GLY A 533 58.34 41.23 6.04
CA GLY A 533 58.31 42.23 7.14
C GLY A 533 56.93 42.76 7.50
N GLN A 534 55.84 42.22 6.94
CA GLN A 534 54.46 42.54 7.33
C GLN A 534 53.75 41.31 7.93
N GLU A 535 52.93 41.50 8.97
CA GLU A 535 52.12 40.42 9.53
C GLU A 535 50.88 40.12 8.66
N PHE A 536 50.56 38.82 8.52
CA PHE A 536 49.40 38.36 7.77
C PHE A 536 48.09 38.54 8.57
N HIS A 537 47.62 39.78 8.67
CA HIS A 537 46.36 40.11 9.34
C HIS A 537 45.14 39.74 8.49
N ARG A 538 44.61 38.53 8.72
CA ARG A 538 43.29 38.14 8.22
C ARG A 538 42.22 39.06 8.84
N LYS A 539 41.28 39.57 8.03
CA LYS A 539 39.98 40.06 8.58
C LYS A 539 39.38 38.93 9.42
N ALA A 540 39.14 39.20 10.70
CA ALA A 540 38.58 38.21 11.61
C ALA A 540 37.29 37.61 11.01
N PRO A 541 37.02 36.31 11.23
CA PRO A 541 35.66 35.80 11.04
C PRO A 541 34.70 36.69 11.84
N PRO A 542 33.45 36.92 11.37
CA PRO A 542 32.44 37.47 12.26
C PRO A 542 32.40 36.60 13.52
N ALA A 543 32.35 37.24 14.69
CA ALA A 543 32.39 36.52 15.96
C ALA A 543 31.31 35.43 15.99
N LEU A 544 31.64 34.26 16.56
CA LEU A 544 30.65 33.21 16.76
C LEU A 544 29.52 33.79 17.60
N ASN A 545 28.36 33.99 16.98
CA ASN A 545 27.18 34.53 17.66
C ASN A 545 26.90 33.69 18.91
N PRO A 546 26.56 34.30 20.06
CA PRO A 546 26.08 33.55 21.21
C PRO A 546 24.89 32.70 20.77
N VAL A 547 24.91 31.42 21.19
CA VAL A 547 24.00 30.32 20.80
C VAL A 547 22.75 30.80 20.07
N ALA A 548 22.70 30.57 18.75
CA ALA A 548 21.64 31.07 17.87
C ALA A 548 20.26 30.74 18.46
N ARG A 549 19.57 31.77 18.99
CA ARG A 549 18.24 31.60 19.60
C ARG A 549 17.34 30.89 18.61
N LYS A 550 16.73 29.76 19.03
CA LYS A 550 15.74 29.03 18.24
C LYS A 550 14.67 30.03 17.83
N VAL A 551 14.60 30.36 16.54
CA VAL A 551 13.62 31.32 16.02
C VAL A 551 12.24 30.74 16.29
N SER A 552 11.37 31.49 16.98
CA SER A 552 10.02 31.01 17.30
C SER A 552 9.26 30.66 16.02
N ALA A 553 8.35 29.69 16.09
CA ALA A 553 7.53 29.29 14.94
C ALA A 553 6.80 30.49 14.33
N GLU A 554 6.20 31.34 15.17
CA GLU A 554 5.68 32.67 14.84
C GLU A 554 6.64 33.51 13.99
N ARG A 555 7.92 33.64 14.40
CA ARG A 555 8.91 34.43 13.67
C ARG A 555 9.43 33.74 12.41
N ARG A 556 9.33 32.41 12.29
CA ARG A 556 9.56 31.68 11.02
C ARG A 556 8.42 31.95 10.03
N ALA A 557 7.18 31.72 10.46
CA ALA A 557 5.98 32.01 9.67
C ALA A 557 5.96 33.47 9.18
N LEU A 558 6.30 34.45 10.03
CA LEU A 558 6.41 35.86 9.63
C LEU A 558 7.55 36.15 8.63
N MET A 559 8.58 35.30 8.51
CA MET A 559 9.60 35.42 7.47
C MET A 559 9.17 34.69 6.18
N GLU A 560 8.48 33.55 6.28
CA GLU A 560 7.92 32.81 5.15
C GLU A 560 6.80 33.59 4.46
N ILE A 561 5.84 34.15 5.22
CA ILE A 561 4.81 35.06 4.71
C ILE A 561 5.44 36.23 3.93
N ARG A 562 6.49 36.86 4.50
CA ARG A 562 7.22 37.96 3.85
C ARG A 562 8.09 37.52 2.67
N HIS A 563 8.38 36.22 2.53
CA HIS A 563 9.06 35.66 1.37
C HIS A 563 8.07 35.45 0.22
N TYR A 564 6.93 34.81 0.50
CA TYR A 564 5.86 34.59 -0.48
C TYR A 564 5.21 35.91 -0.94
N GLN A 565 4.96 36.86 -0.04
CA GLN A 565 4.52 38.23 -0.38
C GLN A 565 5.53 39.03 -1.24
N LYS A 566 6.73 38.49 -1.50
CA LYS A 566 7.78 39.09 -2.33
C LYS A 566 8.22 38.17 -3.48
N MET A 567 7.46 37.11 -3.76
CA MET A 567 7.78 36.16 -4.82
C MET A 567 7.01 36.53 -6.10
N GLU A 568 7.73 37.03 -7.10
CA GLU A 568 7.17 37.43 -8.41
C GLU A 568 7.16 36.23 -9.38
N GLY A 569 6.63 35.09 -8.95
CA GLY A 569 6.64 33.86 -9.75
C GLY A 569 5.92 32.68 -9.10
N PHE A 570 5.83 31.60 -9.86
CA PHE A 570 5.07 30.39 -9.53
C PHE A 570 5.52 29.71 -8.23
N PHE A 571 4.54 29.33 -7.42
CA PHE A 571 4.71 28.53 -6.21
C PHE A 571 4.97 27.06 -6.54
N ILE A 572 4.36 26.52 -7.59
CA ILE A 572 4.54 25.11 -7.98
C ILE A 572 5.76 24.98 -8.92
N PRO A 573 6.67 24.02 -8.70
CA PRO A 573 7.77 23.77 -9.63
C PRO A 573 7.23 23.40 -11.02
N LYS A 574 7.52 24.20 -12.06
CA LYS A 574 6.99 24.02 -13.43
C LYS A 574 7.13 22.58 -13.97
N VAL A 575 8.22 21.88 -13.61
CA VAL A 575 8.47 20.50 -14.03
C VAL A 575 7.53 19.49 -13.38
N ALA A 576 7.10 19.72 -12.13
CA ALA A 576 6.10 18.91 -11.46
C ALA A 576 4.71 19.16 -12.07
N PHE A 577 4.31 20.43 -12.19
CA PHE A 577 3.05 20.81 -12.83
C PHE A 577 2.92 20.26 -14.26
N GLN A 578 4.00 20.33 -15.06
CA GLN A 578 4.02 19.75 -16.41
C GLN A 578 3.86 18.22 -16.45
N ARG A 579 4.24 17.49 -15.38
CA ARG A 579 3.99 16.04 -15.30
C ARG A 579 2.51 15.78 -15.09
N VAL A 580 1.93 16.37 -14.05
CA VAL A 580 0.50 16.22 -13.69
C VAL A 580 -0.42 16.62 -14.84
N VAL A 581 -0.13 17.70 -15.57
CA VAL A 581 -0.92 18.07 -16.77
C VAL A 581 -0.86 16.97 -17.85
N ARG A 582 0.31 16.34 -18.08
CA ARG A 582 0.47 15.30 -19.11
C ARG A 582 -0.17 13.97 -18.72
N GLU A 583 -0.09 13.65 -17.43
CA GLU A 583 -0.72 12.51 -16.77
C GLU A 583 -2.25 12.60 -16.93
N ILE A 584 -2.88 13.66 -16.43
CA ILE A 584 -4.32 13.92 -16.61
C ILE A 584 -4.72 13.95 -18.10
N THR A 585 -3.89 14.51 -18.99
CA THR A 585 -4.17 14.45 -20.44
C THR A 585 -4.20 13.02 -20.97
N HIS A 586 -3.30 12.15 -20.49
CA HIS A 586 -3.20 10.78 -20.93
C HIS A 586 -4.41 9.96 -20.47
N ASP A 587 -4.86 10.16 -19.23
CA ASP A 587 -6.02 9.46 -18.68
C ASP A 587 -7.35 9.89 -19.31
N GLN A 588 -7.55 11.20 -19.50
CA GLN A 588 -8.78 11.73 -20.08
C GLN A 588 -8.86 11.49 -21.60
N HIS A 589 -7.71 11.38 -22.30
CA HIS A 589 -7.65 11.32 -23.76
C HIS A 589 -6.73 10.19 -24.28
N ARG A 590 -6.94 8.97 -23.76
CA ARG A 590 -6.17 7.73 -24.04
C ARG A 590 -5.94 7.36 -25.52
N LEU A 591 -6.61 8.03 -26.47
CA LEU A 591 -6.50 7.78 -27.92
C LEU A 591 -5.90 8.95 -28.74
N GLU A 592 -5.63 10.12 -28.13
CA GLU A 592 -5.18 11.31 -28.88
C GLU A 592 -3.78 11.79 -28.46
N SER A 593 -2.90 11.97 -29.45
CA SER A 593 -1.49 12.36 -29.25
C SER A 593 -1.31 13.87 -29.02
N TYR A 594 -1.77 14.37 -27.88
CA TYR A 594 -1.64 15.79 -27.51
C TYR A 594 -0.18 16.26 -27.40
N ARG A 595 0.14 17.39 -28.06
CA ARG A 595 1.48 18.01 -28.05
C ARG A 595 1.46 19.35 -27.31
N TRP A 596 1.65 19.28 -26.00
CA TRP A 596 1.74 20.44 -25.11
C TRP A 596 2.85 21.42 -25.50
N THR A 597 2.48 22.68 -25.74
CA THR A 597 3.42 23.79 -25.93
C THR A 597 3.83 24.40 -24.59
N ALA A 598 5.01 25.02 -24.51
CA ALA A 598 5.47 25.66 -23.27
C ALA A 598 4.54 26.80 -22.81
N VAL A 599 3.93 27.53 -23.76
CA VAL A 599 2.97 28.60 -23.48
C VAL A 599 1.67 28.03 -22.89
N ALA A 600 1.15 26.93 -23.42
CA ALA A 600 -0.06 26.30 -22.89
C ALA A 600 0.14 25.75 -21.46
N ILE A 601 1.28 25.11 -21.19
CA ILE A 601 1.62 24.65 -19.83
C ILE A 601 1.74 25.84 -18.86
N GLN A 602 2.36 26.94 -19.28
CA GLN A 602 2.45 28.13 -18.44
C GLN A 602 1.07 28.78 -18.20
N ALA A 603 0.23 28.93 -19.21
CA ALA A 603 -1.11 29.51 -19.05
C ALA A 603 -2.02 28.65 -18.15
N LEU A 604 -1.91 27.32 -18.23
CA LEU A 604 -2.56 26.42 -17.27
C LEU A 604 -2.04 26.63 -15.85
N GLN A 605 -0.73 26.80 -15.67
CA GLN A 605 -0.14 27.01 -14.36
C GLN A 605 -0.55 28.38 -13.76
N GLU A 606 -0.61 29.42 -14.58
CA GLU A 606 -1.12 30.74 -14.20
C GLU A 606 -2.59 30.66 -13.74
N ALA A 607 -3.43 29.93 -14.46
CA ALA A 607 -4.83 29.71 -14.08
C ALA A 607 -4.98 28.87 -12.79
N SER A 608 -4.23 27.76 -12.66
CA SER A 608 -4.30 26.88 -11.50
C SER A 608 -3.81 27.55 -10.23
N GLU A 609 -2.68 28.27 -10.27
CA GLU A 609 -2.15 28.95 -9.08
C GLU A 609 -2.98 30.19 -8.70
N ALA A 610 -3.51 30.94 -9.68
CA ALA A 610 -4.47 32.00 -9.39
C ALA A 610 -5.76 31.47 -8.74
N HIS A 611 -6.24 30.30 -9.16
CA HIS A 611 -7.38 29.63 -8.52
C HIS A 611 -7.06 29.21 -7.08
N LEU A 612 -5.90 28.59 -6.84
CA LEU A 612 -5.46 28.21 -5.49
C LEU A 612 -5.35 29.41 -4.55
N VAL A 613 -4.74 30.52 -4.99
CA VAL A 613 -4.66 31.76 -4.20
C VAL A 613 -6.07 32.26 -3.85
N SER A 614 -6.97 32.38 -4.83
CA SER A 614 -8.35 32.84 -4.61
C SER A 614 -9.15 31.90 -3.70
N PHE A 615 -8.96 30.59 -3.81
CA PHE A 615 -9.59 29.57 -2.96
C PHE A 615 -9.15 29.71 -1.49
N PHE A 616 -7.84 29.87 -1.24
CA PHE A 616 -7.33 30.09 0.11
C PHE A 616 -7.71 31.47 0.68
N GLU A 617 -7.81 32.52 -0.14
CA GLU A 617 -8.33 33.82 0.27
C GLU A 617 -9.80 33.76 0.73
N ASP A 618 -10.65 33.02 0.00
CA ASP A 618 -12.06 32.83 0.38
C ASP A 618 -12.21 31.95 1.64
N TRP A 619 -11.45 30.86 1.74
CA TRP A 619 -11.41 30.02 2.96
C TRP A 619 -10.93 30.79 4.20
N TYR A 620 -9.91 31.64 4.05
CA TYR A 620 -9.44 32.52 5.11
C TYR A 620 -10.51 33.57 5.48
N SER A 621 -11.16 34.18 4.47
CA SER A 621 -12.22 35.18 4.67
C SER A 621 -13.45 34.61 5.38
N ARG A 622 -13.81 33.34 5.11
CA ARG A 622 -14.86 32.59 5.80
C ARG A 622 -14.43 32.06 7.17
N GLY A 623 -13.13 32.06 7.46
CA GLY A 623 -12.57 31.75 8.77
C GLY A 623 -12.33 30.28 9.07
N TYR A 624 -12.23 29.42 8.05
CA TYR A 624 -12.07 27.97 8.23
C TYR A 624 -10.68 27.52 8.70
N ILE A 625 -9.66 28.37 8.58
CA ILE A 625 -8.24 27.96 8.71
C ILE A 625 -7.65 28.27 10.11
N PHE A 626 -8.18 29.24 10.88
CA PHE A 626 -7.59 29.62 12.18
C PHE A 626 -8.63 29.92 13.28
N GLY A 627 -8.45 29.27 14.44
CA GLY A 627 -9.33 29.41 15.61
C GLY A 627 -9.10 30.66 16.49
N ASP A 628 -8.01 31.41 16.30
CA ASP A 628 -7.76 32.68 17.01
C ASP A 628 -7.53 33.84 16.02
N LYS A 629 -8.38 34.87 16.15
CA LYS A 629 -8.42 36.04 15.27
C LYS A 629 -7.48 37.17 15.72
N ASN A 630 -6.83 37.04 16.89
CA ASN A 630 -6.02 38.09 17.52
C ASN A 630 -4.50 37.83 17.50
N SER A 631 -4.02 36.81 16.80
CA SER A 631 -2.57 36.55 16.72
C SER A 631 -1.82 37.61 15.91
N SER A 632 -0.53 37.79 16.23
CA SER A 632 0.43 38.61 15.47
C SER A 632 0.53 38.20 14.00
N VAL A 633 0.43 36.90 13.71
CA VAL A 633 0.41 36.32 12.37
C VAL A 633 -0.87 36.72 11.63
N THR A 634 -2.03 36.61 12.28
CA THR A 634 -3.34 37.02 11.73
C THR A 634 -3.37 38.52 11.40
N THR A 635 -2.66 39.34 12.18
CA THR A 635 -2.50 40.78 11.89
C THR A 635 -1.58 41.02 10.69
N ALA A 636 -0.43 40.33 10.61
CA ALA A 636 0.50 40.46 9.49
C ALA A 636 -0.07 39.97 8.14
N MET A 637 -1.00 39.02 8.16
CA MET A 637 -1.77 38.60 6.98
C MET A 637 -2.82 39.66 6.55
N ARG A 638 -3.34 40.48 7.48
CA ARG A 638 -4.31 41.55 7.19
C ARG A 638 -3.67 42.84 6.67
N THR A 639 -2.50 43.22 7.19
CA THR A 639 -1.85 44.49 6.84
C THR A 639 -0.87 44.31 5.68
N GLY A 640 -1.39 44.28 4.46
CA GLY A 640 -0.59 44.38 3.22
C GLY A 640 -0.01 45.78 3.01
N GLY A 641 0.91 46.21 3.88
CA GLY A 641 1.55 47.52 3.82
C GLY A 641 2.43 47.83 5.04
N ASP A 642 3.48 48.63 4.84
CA ASP A 642 4.40 49.03 5.90
C ASP A 642 3.70 49.91 6.96
N SER A 643 3.81 49.51 8.23
CA SER A 643 3.37 50.28 9.39
C SER A 643 4.54 50.87 10.20
N SER A 644 5.73 50.97 9.60
CA SER A 644 6.94 51.53 10.21
C SER A 644 7.44 52.80 9.51
N ASN A 645 6.54 53.73 9.17
CA ASN A 645 6.91 55.11 8.79
C ASN A 645 5.71 56.08 8.88
N PHE A 646 5.26 56.40 10.10
CA PHE A 646 4.66 57.71 10.39
C PHE A 646 5.02 58.11 11.83
N SER A 647 5.81 59.18 11.96
CA SER A 647 6.30 59.66 13.25
C SER A 647 5.56 60.93 13.64
N ASP A 648 4.48 60.80 14.40
CA ASP A 648 3.80 61.97 14.97
C ASP A 648 4.70 62.69 15.98
N LYS A 649 5.20 63.85 15.55
CA LYS A 649 5.66 64.92 16.42
C LYS A 649 5.12 66.25 15.90
N ASN A 650 4.15 66.76 16.66
CA ASN A 650 3.53 68.08 16.67
C ASN A 650 4.37 69.27 16.15
N PRO A 651 3.72 70.39 15.74
CA PRO A 651 2.31 70.72 16.00
C PRO A 651 1.40 70.79 14.76
#